data_AF-A0A8H3WUE9-F1
#
_entry.id   AF-A0A8H3WUE9-F1
#
_cell.length_a   1.000
_cell.length_b   1.000
_cell.length_c   1.000
_cell.angle_alpha   90.00
_cell.angle_beta   90.00
_cell.angle_gamma   90.00
#
_symmetry.space_group_name_H-M   'P 1'
#
loop_
_entity.id
_entity.type
_entity.pdbx_description
1 polymer ?
#
loop_
_entity_poly.entity_id
_entity_poly.type
_entity_poly.pdbx_seq_one_letter_code
_entity_poly.pdbx_strand_id
1 'polypeptide(L)'
;MKFTFIITSAIAAACRVNAAAFFAHFMVGNTASYTADTWRTDIRLAKEAHIDAFALNMAHGESMNDKPLQQAFEAAKSENFKLMFSFDYAVRGPWPKETVINLLKKYASQAEYFKHSDGKPLVSTFEGPGNADDWKDIKKQVGCFFIPDWSSKGARPALELADGYLKPDGSGGKPYMMPVSPWFYTNMPGFKKNWLWRGDDLWHDRWIQVVYKQPEYVQIISWNDYGESHHIGPIYSYAMDAFKVGKPSFMYAENRPHDGWRQTLPFWIDYYKNGKGTVNKEALVGWYRTKGFSPASVMQDKIFFSAVLGSAAEVSVMVGSKAQEGKWTSVPDGGIGVYHGSVPFTGTGAVSIRIQRGGQTLAQIDGASINNNCQDDLTNWNPWVGSASLSSSVSATPALARKDQKCIKGTGAKGFAELCEFNCKYGYCPVSSFLCQALGKPIPEPKPLDVDGFPAKGRSENYSGLGSWACNHGYCPSEYCSPTKQPTIVPTVSEFLPPACTAGTGTGAFGGLCSYACNFGFCPRLACTCTGEGGLHQPPAAGITSGSPLRNDTDHGLCEFACSRGYYPDAICKFGYAVDPDDICQETDVTFSREEMRAGSHYDVPMLDPTTPSTSNNQYITIVNMTPYRFKYLKDQSNFYQMRGDFGDIPPGHSRQCVMEYAVSGTSRVDDKGEAYYEVVGTSHRFNIKARTHFPDKYNLRTVVDLSGWGLGMREYEDPDTEVSLSFVITGSETYGYHHSLSFENTQDAWMRSIYDSIRNRRVKDVVMPGTHDSGMSKIGKFKWQDVNKFTDESPGEVIFLWLKDLVAFEPFEKGGGGRPLDQKETEELFAVLGKIKNRCSGLDVPKGVGTQFQDRLMGEFMDMNGGSGCVLVILEGEVADGVPDSLPKEGIYRDNVRMYRFDHWPTASIPDTIIKKTAAELADPARHKKNGTEKQELMVAQWQLTPPLAATSDWRRSPSILPTQRFTRAASLP
;
A
#
# COMPACT_ATOMS: atom_id res chain seq x y z
N MET A 1 -59.98 -44.86 25.16
CA MET A 1 -60.30 -43.51 24.64
C MET A 1 -59.07 -43.00 23.89
N LYS A 2 -59.23 -42.69 22.58
CA LYS A 2 -58.35 -41.88 21.71
C LYS A 2 -56.91 -42.41 21.49
N PHE A 3 -56.58 -43.10 20.39
CA PHE A 3 -56.34 -42.61 19.01
C PHE A 3 -55.32 -41.45 18.87
N THR A 4 -54.31 -41.73 18.03
CA THR A 4 -53.59 -40.83 17.07
C THR A 4 -52.15 -40.39 17.39
N PHE A 5 -51.30 -40.53 16.35
CA PHE A 5 -49.96 -39.98 16.09
C PHE A 5 -48.70 -40.81 16.44
N ILE A 6 -48.49 -41.89 15.66
CA ILE A 6 -47.15 -42.30 15.22
C ILE A 6 -47.20 -42.32 13.70
N ILE A 7 -46.73 -41.24 13.05
CA ILE A 7 -46.20 -41.13 11.66
C ILE A 7 -45.78 -39.66 11.54
N THR A 8 -44.49 -39.36 11.77
CA THR A 8 -43.69 -38.27 11.16
C THR A 8 -42.37 -38.12 11.93
N SER A 9 -41.42 -39.01 11.72
CA SER A 9 -40.00 -38.77 12.08
C SER A 9 -39.01 -39.52 11.18
N ALA A 10 -39.43 -39.91 9.98
CA ALA A 10 -38.58 -40.59 9.00
C ALA A 10 -38.43 -39.82 7.67
N ILE A 11 -38.58 -38.49 7.69
CA ILE A 11 -38.23 -37.59 6.57
C ILE A 11 -37.58 -36.33 7.16
N ALA A 12 -36.33 -36.44 7.61
CA ALA A 12 -35.43 -35.29 7.83
C ALA A 12 -33.94 -35.66 7.69
N ALA A 13 -33.63 -36.79 7.04
CA ALA A 13 -32.28 -37.21 6.71
C ALA A 13 -32.08 -37.40 5.20
N ALA A 14 -32.91 -36.74 4.38
CA ALA A 14 -32.70 -36.62 2.94
C ALA A 14 -32.38 -35.15 2.60
N CYS A 15 -31.20 -34.96 2.02
CA CYS A 15 -30.74 -33.76 1.30
C CYS A 15 -30.64 -32.44 2.10
N ARG A 16 -29.49 -32.21 2.74
CA ARG A 16 -28.82 -30.92 2.55
C ARG A 16 -27.77 -31.09 1.46
N VAL A 17 -28.20 -31.01 0.20
CA VAL A 17 -27.28 -30.57 -0.85
C VAL A 17 -26.88 -29.17 -0.40
N ASN A 18 -25.60 -28.94 -0.06
CA ASN A 18 -25.09 -27.59 0.14
C ASN A 18 -25.36 -26.86 -1.19
N ALA A 19 -26.39 -26.02 -1.23
CA ALA A 19 -26.78 -25.35 -2.46
C ALA A 19 -25.68 -24.35 -2.79
N ALA A 20 -24.90 -24.64 -3.83
CA ALA A 20 -23.90 -23.71 -4.29
C ALA A 20 -24.56 -22.44 -4.83
N ALA A 21 -23.96 -21.29 -4.56
CA ALA A 21 -24.46 -20.00 -5.03
C ALA A 21 -23.49 -19.34 -6.01
N PHE A 22 -24.07 -18.64 -6.98
CA PHE A 22 -23.38 -17.95 -8.06
C PHE A 22 -23.60 -16.45 -7.88
N PHE A 23 -22.50 -15.72 -7.77
CA PHE A 23 -22.47 -14.28 -7.60
C PHE A 23 -21.89 -13.62 -8.84
N ALA A 24 -22.34 -12.42 -9.19
CA ALA A 24 -21.58 -11.55 -10.08
C ALA A 24 -20.94 -10.42 -9.28
N HIS A 25 -19.64 -10.21 -9.47
CA HIS A 25 -18.93 -9.07 -8.91
C HIS A 25 -19.46 -7.78 -9.52
N PHE A 26 -19.83 -6.81 -8.70
CA PHE A 26 -20.57 -5.64 -9.17
C PHE A 26 -19.94 -4.37 -8.59
N MET A 27 -19.37 -3.53 -9.46
CA MET A 27 -18.72 -2.28 -9.10
C MET A 27 -19.77 -1.21 -8.80
N VAL A 28 -19.99 -0.91 -7.52
CA VAL A 28 -20.92 0.15 -7.08
C VAL A 28 -20.44 1.52 -7.54
N GLY A 29 -19.12 1.75 -7.59
CA GLY A 29 -18.53 2.99 -8.07
C GLY A 29 -18.94 3.39 -9.49
N ASN A 30 -19.40 2.45 -10.32
CA ASN A 30 -19.91 2.73 -11.68
C ASN A 30 -21.40 3.10 -11.72
N THR A 31 -22.09 3.20 -10.58
CA THR A 31 -23.57 3.33 -10.54
C THR A 31 -24.09 4.69 -10.09
N ALA A 32 -23.22 5.70 -9.97
CA ALA A 32 -23.61 7.04 -9.52
C ALA A 32 -24.79 7.63 -10.32
N SER A 33 -24.85 7.31 -11.63
CA SER A 33 -25.89 7.78 -12.56
C SER A 33 -26.96 6.71 -12.87
N TYR A 34 -27.03 5.60 -12.13
CA TYR A 34 -28.05 4.57 -12.36
C TYR A 34 -29.45 5.06 -11.98
N THR A 35 -30.43 4.63 -12.78
CA THR A 35 -31.85 4.76 -12.44
C THR A 35 -32.35 3.49 -11.75
N ALA A 36 -33.51 3.56 -11.12
CA ALA A 36 -34.15 2.36 -10.57
C ALA A 36 -34.47 1.31 -11.65
N ASP A 37 -34.81 1.74 -12.87
CA ASP A 37 -35.03 0.83 -14.01
C ASP A 37 -33.74 0.17 -14.48
N THR A 38 -32.61 0.90 -14.47
CA THR A 38 -31.30 0.32 -14.78
C THR A 38 -30.96 -0.81 -13.82
N TRP A 39 -31.09 -0.57 -12.50
CA TRP A 39 -30.87 -1.60 -11.47
C TRP A 39 -31.79 -2.82 -11.66
N ARG A 40 -33.08 -2.61 -11.90
CA ARG A 40 -34.03 -3.71 -12.15
C ARG A 40 -33.69 -4.48 -13.43
N THR A 41 -33.27 -3.80 -14.48
CA THR A 41 -32.87 -4.43 -15.74
C THR A 41 -31.68 -5.35 -15.53
N ASP A 42 -30.64 -4.87 -14.86
CA ASP A 42 -29.45 -5.67 -14.55
C ASP A 42 -29.80 -6.91 -13.70
N ILE A 43 -30.63 -6.73 -12.68
CA ILE A 43 -31.09 -7.85 -11.85
C ILE A 43 -31.89 -8.88 -12.66
N ARG A 44 -32.78 -8.44 -13.56
CA ARG A 44 -33.54 -9.36 -14.42
C ARG A 44 -32.62 -10.15 -15.35
N LEU A 45 -31.65 -9.48 -15.98
CA LEU A 45 -30.65 -10.13 -16.83
C LEU A 45 -29.78 -11.12 -16.04
N ALA A 46 -29.44 -10.80 -14.78
CA ALA A 46 -28.68 -11.71 -13.92
C ALA A 46 -29.50 -12.96 -13.58
N LYS A 47 -30.79 -12.79 -13.27
CA LYS A 47 -31.73 -13.90 -13.05
C LYS A 47 -31.93 -14.75 -14.30
N GLU A 48 -32.05 -14.14 -15.47
CA GLU A 48 -32.11 -14.85 -16.76
C GLU A 48 -30.84 -15.68 -17.00
N ALA A 49 -29.70 -15.21 -16.52
CA ALA A 49 -28.43 -15.94 -16.53
C ALA A 49 -28.28 -16.94 -15.36
N HIS A 50 -29.30 -17.10 -14.51
CA HIS A 50 -29.34 -17.97 -13.32
C HIS A 50 -28.34 -17.61 -12.21
N ILE A 51 -27.90 -16.36 -12.15
CA ILE A 51 -27.07 -15.81 -11.08
C ILE A 51 -27.96 -15.56 -9.85
N ASP A 52 -27.46 -15.85 -8.64
CA ASP A 52 -28.24 -15.79 -7.40
C ASP A 52 -28.16 -14.43 -6.70
N ALA A 53 -27.01 -13.77 -6.77
CA ALA A 53 -26.80 -12.48 -6.11
C ALA A 53 -25.76 -11.60 -6.82
N PHE A 54 -25.77 -10.30 -6.51
CA PHE A 54 -24.63 -9.42 -6.79
C PHE A 54 -23.73 -9.27 -5.56
N ALA A 55 -22.43 -9.36 -5.78
CA ALA A 55 -21.41 -9.02 -4.80
C ALA A 55 -20.98 -7.56 -5.01
N LEU A 56 -21.54 -6.67 -4.20
CA LEU A 56 -21.39 -5.23 -4.32
C LEU A 56 -20.01 -4.79 -3.84
N ASN A 57 -19.10 -4.56 -4.79
CA ASN A 57 -17.78 -3.99 -4.56
C ASN A 57 -17.85 -2.48 -4.41
N MET A 58 -17.30 -1.97 -3.30
CA MET A 58 -17.31 -0.54 -2.96
C MET A 58 -16.03 -0.13 -2.24
N ALA A 59 -15.49 1.03 -2.61
CA ALA A 59 -14.33 1.64 -1.95
C ALA A 59 -14.76 2.62 -0.85
N HIS A 60 -13.90 2.82 0.14
CA HIS A 60 -14.18 3.73 1.25
C HIS A 60 -14.25 5.21 0.78
N GLY A 61 -15.10 6.01 1.43
CA GLY A 61 -15.18 7.45 1.21
C GLY A 61 -15.77 7.88 -0.15
N GLU A 62 -16.37 6.96 -0.89
CA GLU A 62 -17.09 7.26 -2.12
C GLU A 62 -18.47 7.86 -1.80
N SER A 63 -18.69 9.11 -2.23
CA SER A 63 -19.96 9.83 -2.01
C SER A 63 -21.17 9.13 -2.64
N MET A 64 -20.92 8.23 -3.61
CA MET A 64 -21.92 7.38 -4.24
C MET A 64 -22.24 6.09 -3.47
N ASN A 65 -21.68 5.82 -2.29
CA ASN A 65 -22.03 4.56 -1.61
C ASN A 65 -23.46 4.59 -1.05
N ASP A 66 -23.89 5.67 -0.38
CA ASP A 66 -25.15 5.66 0.36
C ASP A 66 -26.40 5.51 -0.53
N LYS A 67 -26.49 6.31 -1.60
CA LYS A 67 -27.67 6.35 -2.47
C LYS A 67 -27.78 5.09 -3.36
N PRO A 68 -26.78 4.75 -4.19
CA PRO A 68 -26.71 3.48 -4.90
C PRO A 68 -26.95 2.22 -4.06
N LEU A 69 -26.41 2.10 -2.83
CA LEU A 69 -26.71 0.95 -1.98
C LEU A 69 -28.19 0.87 -1.64
N GLN A 70 -28.83 1.99 -1.26
CA GLN A 70 -30.26 2.00 -1.03
C GLN A 70 -31.05 1.57 -2.27
N GLN A 71 -30.72 2.13 -3.45
CA GLN A 71 -31.38 1.80 -4.72
C GLN A 71 -31.21 0.32 -5.10
N ALA A 72 -30.02 -0.24 -4.88
CA ALA A 72 -29.75 -1.66 -5.14
C ALA A 72 -30.66 -2.57 -4.30
N PHE A 73 -30.79 -2.31 -2.99
CA PHE A 73 -31.65 -3.11 -2.11
C PHE A 73 -33.15 -2.94 -2.44
N GLU A 74 -33.59 -1.73 -2.80
CA GLU A 74 -34.96 -1.50 -3.27
C GLU A 74 -35.27 -2.26 -4.56
N ALA A 75 -34.35 -2.24 -5.53
CA ALA A 75 -34.48 -2.99 -6.77
C ALA A 75 -34.45 -4.51 -6.52
N ALA A 76 -33.53 -4.99 -5.69
CA ALA A 76 -33.44 -6.40 -5.31
C ALA A 76 -34.71 -6.91 -4.61
N LYS A 77 -35.31 -6.09 -3.75
CA LYS A 77 -36.61 -6.38 -3.13
C LYS A 77 -37.71 -6.51 -4.17
N SER A 78 -37.77 -5.58 -5.13
CA SER A 78 -38.81 -5.57 -6.18
C SER A 78 -38.70 -6.76 -7.13
N GLU A 79 -37.49 -7.26 -7.37
CA GLU A 79 -37.21 -8.35 -8.31
C GLU A 79 -36.97 -9.71 -7.62
N ASN A 80 -37.10 -9.79 -6.29
CA ASN A 80 -36.77 -10.96 -5.47
C ASN A 80 -35.36 -11.52 -5.78
N PHE A 81 -34.35 -10.68 -5.63
CA PHE A 81 -32.94 -10.98 -5.89
C PHE A 81 -32.10 -10.78 -4.64
N LYS A 82 -30.90 -11.35 -4.59
CA LYS A 82 -30.01 -11.24 -3.43
C LYS A 82 -28.83 -10.31 -3.68
N LEU A 83 -28.29 -9.74 -2.61
CA LEU A 83 -27.10 -8.89 -2.61
C LEU A 83 -26.18 -9.30 -1.46
N MET A 84 -24.87 -9.16 -1.64
CA MET A 84 -23.88 -9.26 -0.57
C MET A 84 -22.85 -8.14 -0.69
N PHE A 85 -22.16 -7.82 0.40
CA PHE A 85 -21.10 -6.80 0.37
C PHE A 85 -19.73 -7.39 0.11
N SER A 86 -18.97 -6.69 -0.73
CA SER A 86 -17.55 -6.88 -0.97
C SER A 86 -16.83 -5.56 -0.70
N PHE A 87 -16.16 -5.42 0.44
CA PHE A 87 -15.48 -4.17 0.78
C PHE A 87 -14.10 -4.09 0.10
N ASP A 88 -13.85 -3.05 -0.68
CA ASP A 88 -12.53 -2.80 -1.29
C ASP A 88 -11.64 -2.00 -0.33
N TYR A 89 -10.59 -2.65 0.17
CA TYR A 89 -9.63 -2.07 1.12
C TYR A 89 -8.39 -1.48 0.45
N ALA A 90 -8.27 -1.55 -0.88
CA ALA A 90 -7.06 -1.14 -1.59
C ALA A 90 -7.22 0.22 -2.28
N VAL A 91 -8.26 0.39 -3.10
CA VAL A 91 -8.30 1.47 -4.11
C VAL A 91 -8.31 2.88 -3.47
N ARG A 92 -8.96 3.06 -2.32
CA ARG A 92 -9.02 4.34 -1.59
C ARG A 92 -8.55 4.23 -0.13
N GLY A 93 -7.70 3.24 0.13
CA GLY A 93 -7.27 2.89 1.49
C GLY A 93 -8.27 2.01 2.24
N PRO A 94 -7.89 1.54 3.43
CA PRO A 94 -8.66 0.58 4.19
C PRO A 94 -9.95 1.18 4.75
N TRP A 95 -10.98 0.36 4.89
CA TRP A 95 -12.22 0.78 5.55
C TRP A 95 -12.01 0.91 7.07
N PRO A 96 -12.47 1.99 7.72
CA PRO A 96 -12.55 2.04 9.16
C PRO A 96 -13.48 0.94 9.69
N LYS A 97 -13.02 0.16 10.67
CA LYS A 97 -13.76 -0.96 11.28
C LYS A 97 -15.20 -0.61 11.65
N GLU A 98 -15.41 0.50 12.36
CA GLU A 98 -16.74 0.92 12.81
C GLU A 98 -17.71 1.23 11.65
N THR A 99 -17.18 1.76 10.55
CA THR A 99 -17.99 2.02 9.33
C THR A 99 -18.49 0.71 8.72
N VAL A 100 -17.64 -0.32 8.68
CA VAL A 100 -18.02 -1.67 8.20
C VAL A 100 -19.11 -2.26 9.09
N ILE A 101 -18.94 -2.18 10.42
CA ILE A 101 -19.92 -2.67 11.40
C ILE A 101 -21.27 -1.98 11.20
N ASN A 102 -21.29 -0.66 11.04
CA ASN A 102 -22.52 0.12 10.87
C ASN A 102 -23.26 -0.23 9.56
N LEU A 103 -22.53 -0.37 8.45
CA LEU A 103 -23.12 -0.81 7.18
C LEU A 103 -23.71 -2.21 7.28
N LEU A 104 -22.98 -3.15 7.88
CA LEU A 104 -23.49 -4.50 8.07
C LEU A 104 -24.71 -4.53 8.99
N LYS A 105 -24.70 -3.82 10.13
CA LYS A 105 -25.88 -3.71 11.01
C LYS A 105 -27.11 -3.15 10.29
N LYS A 106 -26.92 -2.22 9.33
CA LYS A 106 -28.00 -1.59 8.56
C LYS A 106 -28.62 -2.53 7.50
N TYR A 107 -27.80 -3.31 6.79
CA TYR A 107 -28.24 -4.05 5.61
C TYR A 107 -28.30 -5.58 5.80
N ALA A 108 -27.46 -6.17 6.66
CA ALA A 108 -27.32 -7.62 6.77
C ALA A 108 -28.56 -8.35 7.30
N SER A 109 -29.46 -7.64 7.99
CA SER A 109 -30.73 -8.18 8.47
C SER A 109 -31.84 -8.17 7.41
N GLN A 110 -31.66 -7.45 6.30
CA GLN A 110 -32.66 -7.35 5.24
C GLN A 110 -32.85 -8.69 4.53
N ALA A 111 -34.05 -8.94 4.00
CA ALA A 111 -34.38 -10.22 3.36
C ALA A 111 -33.62 -10.43 2.05
N GLU A 112 -33.22 -9.33 1.41
CA GLU A 112 -32.47 -9.23 0.17
C GLU A 112 -30.97 -9.51 0.40
N TYR A 113 -30.48 -9.43 1.63
CA TYR A 113 -29.08 -9.77 1.92
C TYR A 113 -28.86 -11.29 1.84
N PHE A 114 -27.84 -11.72 1.11
CA PHE A 114 -27.51 -13.13 0.95
C PHE A 114 -26.97 -13.71 2.26
N LYS A 115 -27.53 -14.84 2.68
CA LYS A 115 -27.13 -15.54 3.90
C LYS A 115 -26.46 -16.87 3.56
N HIS A 116 -25.38 -17.18 4.26
CA HIS A 116 -24.75 -18.49 4.23
C HIS A 116 -25.70 -19.57 4.75
N SER A 117 -25.35 -20.84 4.54
CA SER A 117 -26.15 -22.00 4.93
C SER A 117 -26.51 -22.08 6.43
N ASP A 118 -25.73 -21.40 7.29
CA ASP A 118 -25.97 -21.28 8.73
C ASP A 118 -26.86 -20.08 9.12
N GLY A 119 -27.35 -19.32 8.14
CA GLY A 119 -28.19 -18.14 8.32
C GLY A 119 -27.43 -16.84 8.56
N LYS A 120 -26.10 -16.85 8.63
CA LYS A 120 -25.29 -15.63 8.80
C LYS A 120 -25.17 -14.85 7.49
N PRO A 121 -25.11 -13.50 7.53
CA PRO A 121 -24.83 -12.71 6.34
C PRO A 121 -23.44 -13.03 5.78
N LEU A 122 -23.36 -13.30 4.47
CA LEU A 122 -22.10 -13.57 3.78
C LEU A 122 -21.43 -12.25 3.38
N VAL A 123 -20.16 -12.06 3.72
CA VAL A 123 -19.40 -10.83 3.46
C VAL A 123 -18.04 -11.18 2.87
N SER A 124 -17.57 -10.40 1.90
CA SER A 124 -16.23 -10.52 1.34
C SER A 124 -15.44 -9.20 1.36
N THR A 125 -14.15 -9.29 1.05
CA THR A 125 -13.29 -8.13 0.77
C THR A 125 -12.57 -8.30 -0.56
N PHE A 126 -12.18 -7.17 -1.16
CA PHE A 126 -11.07 -7.09 -2.09
C PHE A 126 -9.87 -6.52 -1.33
N GLU A 127 -8.74 -7.24 -1.35
CA GLU A 127 -7.56 -6.91 -0.55
C GLU A 127 -7.87 -6.77 0.97
N GLY A 128 -7.03 -6.02 1.69
CA GLY A 128 -7.16 -5.74 3.14
C GLY A 128 -6.38 -6.61 4.12
N PRO A 129 -5.26 -7.30 3.77
CA PRO A 129 -4.56 -8.15 4.74
C PRO A 129 -4.01 -7.39 5.95
N GLY A 130 -3.68 -6.10 5.80
CA GLY A 130 -3.25 -5.24 6.91
C GLY A 130 -4.34 -4.94 7.94
N ASN A 131 -5.61 -5.22 7.62
CA ASN A 131 -6.78 -5.00 8.47
C ASN A 131 -7.45 -6.31 8.88
N ALA A 132 -6.75 -7.44 8.74
CA ALA A 132 -7.28 -8.76 9.07
C ALA A 132 -7.82 -8.83 10.51
N ASP A 133 -7.12 -8.22 11.47
CA ASP A 133 -7.48 -8.26 12.89
C ASP A 133 -8.82 -7.58 13.21
N ASP A 134 -9.24 -6.58 12.42
CA ASP A 134 -10.53 -5.90 12.57
C ASP A 134 -11.70 -6.89 12.47
N TRP A 135 -11.55 -7.92 11.63
CA TRP A 135 -12.59 -8.92 11.38
C TRP A 135 -12.89 -9.81 12.59
N LYS A 136 -12.00 -9.88 13.59
CA LYS A 136 -12.31 -10.54 14.88
C LYS A 136 -13.48 -9.86 15.59
N ASP A 137 -13.43 -8.52 15.65
CA ASP A 137 -14.44 -7.70 16.32
C ASP A 137 -15.69 -7.52 15.45
N ILE A 138 -15.52 -7.29 14.14
CA ILE A 138 -16.65 -7.19 13.19
C ILE A 138 -17.52 -8.46 13.27
N LYS A 139 -16.91 -9.65 13.21
CA LYS A 139 -17.63 -10.93 13.33
C LYS A 139 -18.31 -11.09 14.67
N LYS A 140 -17.67 -10.65 15.77
CA LYS A 140 -18.26 -10.71 17.11
C LYS A 140 -19.50 -9.81 17.23
N GLN A 141 -19.48 -8.63 16.62
CA GLN A 141 -20.58 -7.66 16.73
C GLN A 141 -21.75 -7.91 15.76
N VAL A 142 -21.47 -8.44 14.57
CA VAL A 142 -22.47 -8.62 13.50
C VAL A 142 -22.91 -10.09 13.37
N GLY A 143 -22.04 -11.04 13.69
CA GLY A 143 -22.30 -12.46 13.46
C GLY A 143 -22.32 -12.84 11.97
N CYS A 144 -21.36 -12.36 11.17
CA CYS A 144 -21.26 -12.64 9.74
C CYS A 144 -20.39 -13.87 9.40
N PHE A 145 -20.56 -14.39 8.18
CA PHE A 145 -19.68 -15.38 7.57
C PHE A 145 -18.73 -14.65 6.61
N PHE A 146 -17.42 -14.67 6.89
CA PHE A 146 -16.43 -13.84 6.18
C PHE A 146 -15.54 -14.66 5.23
N ILE A 147 -15.50 -14.26 3.96
CA ILE A 147 -14.61 -14.80 2.92
C ILE A 147 -13.72 -13.68 2.35
N PRO A 148 -12.46 -13.55 2.77
CA PRO A 148 -11.54 -12.55 2.21
C PRO A 148 -11.08 -12.91 0.80
N ASP A 149 -10.57 -11.93 0.06
CA ASP A 149 -9.78 -12.18 -1.14
C ASP A 149 -8.49 -12.93 -0.78
N TRP A 150 -8.25 -14.02 -1.51
CA TRP A 150 -7.10 -14.91 -1.35
C TRP A 150 -5.84 -14.42 -2.10
N SER A 151 -6.02 -13.66 -3.19
CA SER A 151 -4.98 -13.50 -4.22
C SER A 151 -3.82 -12.57 -3.83
N SER A 152 -3.93 -11.85 -2.72
CA SER A 152 -2.89 -10.93 -2.29
C SER A 152 -1.70 -11.66 -1.68
N LYS A 153 -0.47 -11.23 -2.02
CA LYS A 153 0.79 -11.74 -1.46
C LYS A 153 0.90 -11.60 0.07
N GLY A 154 -0.14 -11.11 0.74
CA GLY A 154 -0.29 -11.01 2.18
C GLY A 154 -1.63 -11.50 2.74
N ALA A 155 -2.52 -12.19 2.00
CA ALA A 155 -3.83 -12.64 2.53
C ALA A 155 -3.75 -13.68 3.66
N ARG A 156 -2.56 -14.22 3.96
CA ARG A 156 -2.37 -15.28 4.95
C ARG A 156 -2.85 -14.92 6.38
N PRO A 157 -2.61 -13.72 6.92
CA PRO A 157 -3.19 -13.33 8.22
C PRO A 157 -4.72 -13.21 8.17
N ALA A 158 -5.29 -12.70 7.07
CA ALA A 158 -6.75 -12.67 6.88
C ALA A 158 -7.36 -14.08 6.80
N LEU A 159 -6.66 -15.02 6.17
CA LEU A 159 -7.06 -16.42 6.08
C LEU A 159 -7.20 -17.12 7.43
N GLU A 160 -6.23 -16.90 8.32
CA GLU A 160 -6.24 -17.52 9.65
C GLU A 160 -7.53 -17.15 10.41
N LEU A 161 -8.10 -15.98 10.11
CA LEU A 161 -9.32 -15.42 10.69
C LEU A 161 -10.61 -15.66 9.85
N ALA A 162 -10.46 -16.06 8.59
CA ALA A 162 -11.54 -16.29 7.63
C ALA A 162 -12.43 -17.48 8.01
N ASP A 163 -13.67 -17.52 7.53
CA ASP A 163 -14.53 -18.71 7.62
C ASP A 163 -14.43 -19.60 6.37
N GLY A 164 -13.78 -19.12 5.29
CA GLY A 164 -13.64 -19.75 3.95
C GLY A 164 -12.18 -19.83 3.42
N TYR A 165 -11.83 -20.87 2.61
CA TYR A 165 -10.69 -21.04 1.66
C TYR A 165 -10.26 -22.52 1.45
N LEU A 166 -9.75 -22.86 0.24
CA LEU A 166 -9.38 -24.23 -0.18
C LEU A 166 -7.91 -24.61 0.09
N LYS A 167 -7.65 -25.71 0.78
CA LYS A 167 -6.32 -26.34 0.80
C LYS A 167 -6.01 -27.04 -0.55
N PRO A 168 -4.76 -27.05 -1.04
CA PRO A 168 -4.38 -27.69 -2.31
C PRO A 168 -4.67 -29.20 -2.40
N ASP A 169 -4.79 -29.89 -1.27
CA ASP A 169 -4.99 -31.35 -1.20
C ASP A 169 -6.46 -31.78 -1.09
N GLY A 170 -7.41 -30.84 -1.06
CA GLY A 170 -8.84 -31.13 -0.97
C GLY A 170 -9.31 -31.76 0.34
N SER A 171 -8.48 -31.83 1.40
CA SER A 171 -8.86 -32.40 2.69
C SER A 171 -9.19 -31.32 3.74
N GLY A 172 -10.42 -31.32 4.26
CA GLY A 172 -10.84 -30.51 5.43
C GLY A 172 -10.75 -28.99 5.28
N GLY A 173 -10.98 -28.46 4.07
CA GLY A 173 -10.92 -27.02 3.77
C GLY A 173 -12.18 -26.24 4.18
N LYS A 174 -12.00 -24.94 4.43
CA LYS A 174 -13.09 -23.97 4.64
C LYS A 174 -13.80 -23.69 3.28
N PRO A 175 -15.07 -23.24 3.22
CA PRO A 175 -15.77 -22.91 1.97
C PRO A 175 -14.98 -21.98 1.03
N TYR A 176 -14.96 -22.26 -0.28
CA TYR A 176 -14.20 -21.48 -1.26
C TYR A 176 -15.15 -20.78 -2.25
N MET A 177 -14.89 -19.49 -2.50
CA MET A 177 -15.53 -18.71 -3.56
C MET A 177 -14.58 -18.63 -4.75
N MET A 178 -14.87 -19.39 -5.80
CA MET A 178 -14.03 -19.48 -6.99
C MET A 178 -14.29 -18.30 -7.93
N PRO A 179 -13.28 -17.46 -8.23
CA PRO A 179 -13.41 -16.39 -9.21
C PRO A 179 -13.39 -16.98 -10.62
N VAL A 180 -14.29 -16.51 -11.48
CA VAL A 180 -14.42 -16.95 -12.87
C VAL A 180 -14.58 -15.73 -13.76
N SER A 181 -13.63 -15.52 -14.68
CA SER A 181 -13.61 -14.35 -15.54
C SER A 181 -13.47 -14.75 -17.01
N PRO A 182 -14.19 -14.11 -17.95
CA PRO A 182 -14.08 -14.43 -19.37
C PRO A 182 -12.81 -13.87 -20.01
N TRP A 183 -12.31 -12.73 -19.50
CA TRP A 183 -11.26 -11.95 -20.13
C TRP A 183 -10.54 -11.07 -19.10
N PHE A 184 -9.42 -10.45 -19.44
CA PHE A 184 -8.85 -9.38 -18.62
C PHE A 184 -7.96 -8.46 -19.46
N TYR A 185 -8.35 -7.20 -19.56
CA TYR A 185 -7.53 -6.16 -20.16
C TYR A 185 -7.84 -4.80 -19.51
N THR A 186 -6.79 -4.12 -19.07
CA THR A 186 -6.90 -2.76 -18.56
C THR A 186 -5.70 -1.92 -18.99
N ASN A 187 -5.97 -0.68 -19.38
CA ASN A 187 -4.96 0.35 -19.60
C ASN A 187 -5.48 1.66 -19.01
N MET A 188 -5.34 1.80 -17.70
CA MET A 188 -5.79 2.96 -16.91
C MET A 188 -4.61 3.56 -16.13
N PRO A 189 -3.82 4.44 -16.76
CA PRO A 189 -2.68 5.11 -16.15
C PRO A 189 -3.01 5.86 -14.85
N GLY A 190 -4.21 6.43 -14.74
CA GLY A 190 -4.67 7.09 -13.50
C GLY A 190 -4.74 6.15 -12.30
N PHE A 191 -4.87 4.84 -12.52
CA PHE A 191 -4.78 3.80 -11.49
C PHE A 191 -3.45 3.04 -11.51
N LYS A 192 -2.46 3.49 -12.30
CA LYS A 192 -1.18 2.79 -12.53
C LYS A 192 -1.37 1.36 -13.05
N LYS A 193 -2.42 1.10 -13.84
CA LYS A 193 -2.75 -0.21 -14.42
C LYS A 193 -2.47 -0.24 -15.93
N ASN A 194 -1.64 -1.18 -16.38
CA ASN A 194 -1.54 -1.61 -17.77
C ASN A 194 -1.30 -3.14 -17.86
N TRP A 195 -2.37 -3.93 -17.94
CA TRP A 195 -2.35 -5.38 -17.77
C TRP A 195 -3.14 -6.07 -18.88
N LEU A 196 -2.67 -7.24 -19.30
CA LEU A 196 -3.34 -8.14 -20.23
C LEU A 196 -3.10 -9.57 -19.79
N TRP A 197 -4.16 -10.33 -19.57
CA TRP A 197 -4.07 -11.79 -19.39
C TRP A 197 -4.73 -12.51 -20.55
N ARG A 198 -4.23 -13.72 -20.86
CA ARG A 198 -4.78 -14.53 -21.94
C ARG A 198 -6.20 -15.00 -21.62
N GLY A 199 -7.19 -14.40 -22.29
CA GLY A 199 -8.61 -14.75 -22.19
C GLY A 199 -9.15 -15.66 -23.32
N ASP A 200 -8.33 -15.99 -24.32
CA ASP A 200 -8.67 -16.74 -25.54
C ASP A 200 -9.75 -17.84 -25.36
N ASP A 201 -9.40 -18.95 -24.70
CA ASP A 201 -10.28 -20.10 -24.40
C ASP A 201 -10.79 -20.09 -22.94
N LEU A 202 -10.43 -19.05 -22.18
CA LEU A 202 -10.51 -19.00 -20.71
C LEU A 202 -11.93 -19.23 -20.18
N TRP A 203 -12.93 -18.60 -20.81
CA TRP A 203 -14.31 -18.68 -20.35
C TRP A 203 -14.82 -20.12 -20.36
N HIS A 204 -14.58 -20.85 -21.45
CA HIS A 204 -14.99 -22.25 -21.57
C HIS A 204 -14.23 -23.15 -20.61
N ASP A 205 -12.90 -23.03 -20.57
CA ASP A 205 -12.04 -23.85 -19.72
C ASP A 205 -12.36 -23.65 -18.23
N ARG A 206 -12.69 -22.43 -17.81
CA ARG A 206 -13.05 -22.15 -16.41
C ARG A 206 -14.38 -22.75 -16.02
N TRP A 207 -15.38 -22.79 -16.91
CA TRP A 207 -16.64 -23.46 -16.60
C TRP A 207 -16.50 -24.97 -16.45
N ILE A 208 -15.63 -25.62 -17.25
CA ILE A 208 -15.26 -27.03 -17.02
C ILE A 208 -14.64 -27.21 -15.63
N GLN A 209 -13.74 -26.31 -15.23
CA GLN A 209 -13.10 -26.37 -13.92
C GLN A 209 -14.08 -26.11 -12.77
N VAL A 210 -15.04 -25.20 -12.92
CA VAL A 210 -16.10 -24.98 -11.93
C VAL A 210 -16.85 -26.27 -11.69
N VAL A 211 -17.32 -26.92 -12.76
CA VAL A 211 -18.06 -28.18 -12.66
C VAL A 211 -17.20 -29.30 -12.07
N TYR A 212 -15.91 -29.34 -12.43
CA TYR A 212 -14.97 -30.35 -11.92
C TYR A 212 -14.63 -30.16 -10.43
N LYS A 213 -14.28 -28.93 -10.01
CA LYS A 213 -13.82 -28.61 -8.64
C LYS A 213 -14.96 -28.52 -7.62
N GLN A 214 -16.16 -28.17 -8.07
CA GLN A 214 -17.35 -28.04 -7.24
C GLN A 214 -17.18 -27.12 -6.01
N PRO A 215 -16.78 -25.84 -6.20
CA PRO A 215 -16.68 -24.89 -5.09
C PRO A 215 -18.07 -24.58 -4.49
N GLU A 216 -18.11 -24.23 -3.20
CA GLU A 216 -19.38 -23.83 -2.57
C GLU A 216 -19.95 -22.55 -3.18
N TYR A 217 -19.07 -21.62 -3.56
CA TYR A 217 -19.45 -20.38 -4.22
C TYR A 217 -18.66 -20.17 -5.50
N VAL A 218 -19.30 -19.53 -6.48
CA VAL A 218 -18.64 -19.05 -7.70
C VAL A 218 -18.92 -17.57 -7.82
N GLN A 219 -17.88 -16.77 -8.02
CA GLN A 219 -18.01 -15.34 -8.30
C GLN A 219 -17.56 -15.06 -9.74
N ILE A 220 -18.51 -14.66 -10.58
CA ILE A 220 -18.22 -14.19 -11.93
C ILE A 220 -17.61 -12.79 -11.83
N ILE A 221 -16.41 -12.62 -12.33
CA ILE A 221 -15.67 -11.36 -12.38
C ILE A 221 -15.70 -10.87 -13.83
N SER A 222 -16.61 -9.96 -14.20
CA SER A 222 -17.56 -9.20 -13.34
C SER A 222 -18.86 -8.91 -14.06
N TRP A 223 -19.81 -8.24 -13.40
CA TRP A 223 -21.03 -7.73 -14.04
C TRP A 223 -20.79 -6.45 -14.84
N ASN A 224 -20.14 -5.44 -14.26
CA ASN A 224 -20.06 -4.08 -14.83
C ASN A 224 -18.68 -3.41 -14.66
N ASP A 225 -17.60 -4.18 -14.53
CA ASP A 225 -16.25 -3.59 -14.55
C ASP A 225 -15.76 -3.40 -15.99
N TYR A 226 -16.13 -2.27 -16.56
CA TYR A 226 -15.76 -1.90 -17.92
C TYR A 226 -14.26 -1.59 -18.06
N GLY A 227 -13.61 -1.11 -16.99
CA GLY A 227 -12.19 -0.70 -16.99
C GLY A 227 -11.22 -1.88 -17.01
N GLU A 228 -11.69 -3.08 -16.66
CA GLU A 228 -10.89 -4.31 -16.69
C GLU A 228 -11.34 -5.30 -17.78
N SER A 229 -12.29 -4.87 -18.63
CA SER A 229 -12.71 -5.57 -19.85
C SER A 229 -13.23 -7.00 -19.63
N HIS A 230 -13.80 -7.29 -18.47
CA HIS A 230 -14.28 -8.62 -18.11
C HIS A 230 -15.74 -8.64 -17.64
N HIS A 231 -16.44 -7.54 -17.86
CA HIS A 231 -17.86 -7.41 -17.57
C HIS A 231 -18.68 -8.40 -18.41
N ILE A 232 -19.78 -8.91 -17.86
CA ILE A 232 -20.77 -9.72 -18.59
C ILE A 232 -22.14 -9.06 -18.62
N GLY A 233 -22.31 -7.89 -18.01
CA GLY A 233 -23.52 -7.07 -18.00
C GLY A 233 -23.61 -6.15 -19.23
N PRO A 234 -24.72 -5.42 -19.39
CA PRO A 234 -24.83 -4.39 -20.44
C PRO A 234 -23.81 -3.26 -20.25
N ILE A 235 -23.43 -2.63 -21.36
CA ILE A 235 -22.65 -1.38 -21.33
C ILE A 235 -23.59 -0.19 -21.30
N TYR A 236 -23.41 0.68 -20.31
CA TYR A 236 -24.09 1.97 -20.24
C TYR A 236 -23.05 3.09 -20.36
N SER A 237 -23.12 3.88 -21.43
CA SER A 237 -22.16 4.97 -21.71
C SER A 237 -22.11 6.03 -20.60
N TYR A 238 -23.22 6.26 -19.90
CA TYR A 238 -23.31 7.18 -18.77
C TYR A 238 -22.77 6.61 -17.44
N ALA A 239 -22.33 5.35 -17.42
CA ALA A 239 -21.93 4.61 -16.22
C ALA A 239 -20.47 4.11 -16.30
N MET A 240 -19.59 4.92 -16.88
CA MET A 240 -18.16 4.62 -17.05
C MET A 240 -17.27 5.57 -16.21
N ASP A 241 -17.70 5.92 -15.00
CA ASP A 241 -16.99 6.90 -14.16
C ASP A 241 -15.52 6.49 -13.87
N ALA A 242 -15.24 5.19 -13.78
CA ALA A 242 -13.87 4.67 -13.67
C ALA A 242 -12.93 5.15 -14.81
N PHE A 243 -13.44 5.39 -16.03
CA PHE A 243 -12.63 5.90 -17.14
C PHE A 243 -12.22 7.37 -16.95
N LYS A 244 -12.99 8.16 -16.19
CA LYS A 244 -12.65 9.56 -15.88
C LYS A 244 -11.43 9.65 -14.97
N VAL A 245 -11.39 8.80 -13.94
CA VAL A 245 -10.28 8.74 -12.97
C VAL A 245 -9.11 7.94 -13.54
N GLY A 246 -9.39 6.84 -14.24
CA GLY A 246 -8.40 5.95 -14.82
C GLY A 246 -7.62 6.55 -16.00
N LYS A 247 -8.09 7.63 -16.60
CA LYS A 247 -7.43 8.41 -17.68
C LYS A 247 -6.83 7.52 -18.80
N PRO A 248 -7.60 6.60 -19.40
CA PRO A 248 -7.10 5.77 -20.49
C PRO A 248 -6.83 6.62 -21.74
N SER A 249 -5.92 6.16 -22.60
CA SER A 249 -5.59 6.87 -23.84
C SER A 249 -6.73 6.89 -24.87
N PHE A 250 -7.67 5.94 -24.79
CA PHE A 250 -8.91 5.91 -25.56
C PHE A 250 -9.98 5.07 -24.83
N MET A 251 -11.24 5.23 -25.19
CA MET A 251 -12.38 4.52 -24.60
C MET A 251 -12.49 3.07 -25.11
N TYR A 252 -11.63 2.17 -24.64
CA TYR A 252 -11.57 0.79 -25.15
C TYR A 252 -12.78 -0.09 -24.83
N ALA A 253 -13.67 0.31 -23.91
CA ALA A 253 -14.94 -0.38 -23.65
C ALA A 253 -16.07 0.04 -24.61
N GLU A 254 -15.93 1.15 -25.33
CA GLU A 254 -16.97 1.64 -26.22
C GLU A 254 -17.15 0.68 -27.42
N ASN A 255 -18.42 0.35 -27.73
CA ASN A 255 -18.78 -0.62 -28.78
C ASN A 255 -18.09 -2.00 -28.61
N ARG A 256 -17.90 -2.44 -27.37
CA ARG A 256 -17.39 -3.77 -27.02
C ARG A 256 -18.40 -4.54 -26.16
N PRO A 257 -19.56 -4.92 -26.74
CA PRO A 257 -20.55 -5.69 -25.99
C PRO A 257 -19.92 -7.01 -25.51
N HIS A 258 -20.15 -7.34 -24.23
CA HIS A 258 -19.70 -8.59 -23.58
C HIS A 258 -20.84 -9.46 -23.06
N ASP A 259 -22.08 -8.98 -23.18
CA ASP A 259 -23.28 -9.64 -22.69
C ASP A 259 -23.56 -10.99 -23.36
N GLY A 260 -23.00 -11.23 -24.55
CA GLY A 260 -23.03 -12.52 -25.22
C GLY A 260 -22.48 -13.68 -24.37
N TRP A 261 -21.49 -13.44 -23.50
CA TRP A 261 -20.96 -14.50 -22.62
C TRP A 261 -22.00 -15.06 -21.64
N ARG A 262 -23.08 -14.31 -21.33
CA ARG A 262 -24.18 -14.79 -20.48
C ARG A 262 -24.97 -15.95 -21.09
N GLN A 263 -24.99 -16.10 -22.41
CA GLN A 263 -25.86 -17.08 -23.08
C GLN A 263 -25.56 -18.54 -22.71
N THR A 264 -24.34 -18.84 -22.26
CA THR A 264 -23.96 -20.19 -21.83
C THR A 264 -24.23 -20.46 -20.34
N LEU A 265 -24.44 -19.42 -19.55
CA LEU A 265 -24.55 -19.51 -18.09
C LEU A 265 -25.73 -20.34 -17.59
N PRO A 266 -26.95 -20.21 -18.14
CA PRO A 266 -28.09 -21.01 -17.67
C PRO A 266 -27.80 -22.51 -17.70
N PHE A 267 -27.23 -23.00 -18.81
CA PHE A 267 -26.85 -24.41 -18.92
C PHE A 267 -25.79 -24.80 -17.89
N TRP A 268 -24.70 -24.02 -17.77
CA TRP A 268 -23.60 -24.33 -16.86
C TRP A 268 -24.05 -24.33 -15.40
N ILE A 269 -24.83 -23.33 -14.98
CA ILE A 269 -25.31 -23.18 -13.61
C ILE A 269 -26.33 -24.27 -13.28
N ASP A 270 -27.26 -24.58 -14.19
CA ASP A 270 -28.21 -25.68 -13.97
C ASP A 270 -27.50 -27.03 -13.93
N TYR A 271 -26.55 -27.25 -14.84
CA TYR A 271 -25.73 -28.45 -14.85
C TYR A 271 -24.97 -28.63 -13.54
N TYR A 272 -24.45 -27.53 -13.00
CA TYR A 272 -23.78 -27.52 -11.71
C TYR A 272 -24.72 -27.83 -10.55
N LYS A 273 -25.81 -27.07 -10.41
CA LYS A 273 -26.73 -27.13 -9.26
C LYS A 273 -27.56 -28.41 -9.23
N ASN A 274 -28.06 -28.83 -10.39
CA ASN A 274 -29.00 -29.94 -10.51
C ASN A 274 -28.31 -31.26 -10.88
N GLY A 275 -27.02 -31.21 -11.21
CA GLY A 275 -26.25 -32.34 -11.75
C GLY A 275 -26.58 -32.66 -13.21
N LYS A 276 -27.57 -32.02 -13.82
CA LYS A 276 -27.93 -32.09 -15.24
C LYS A 276 -28.43 -30.72 -15.70
N GLY A 277 -27.98 -30.26 -16.87
CA GLY A 277 -28.49 -29.05 -17.52
C GLY A 277 -29.35 -29.45 -18.72
N THR A 278 -30.59 -28.99 -18.80
CA THR A 278 -31.42 -29.18 -19.99
C THR A 278 -31.20 -28.02 -20.95
N VAL A 279 -30.84 -28.33 -22.19
CA VAL A 279 -30.83 -27.34 -23.26
C VAL A 279 -32.27 -27.08 -23.66
N ASN A 280 -32.78 -25.93 -23.22
CA ASN A 280 -34.12 -25.44 -23.56
C ASN A 280 -34.11 -24.51 -24.78
N LYS A 281 -32.95 -23.91 -25.05
CA LYS A 281 -32.72 -22.95 -26.13
C LYS A 281 -31.29 -23.13 -26.64
N GLU A 282 -31.15 -23.30 -27.95
CA GLU A 282 -29.84 -23.35 -28.57
C GLU A 282 -29.33 -21.92 -28.79
N ALA A 283 -28.05 -21.69 -28.49
CA ALA A 283 -27.43 -20.37 -28.56
C ALA A 283 -25.98 -20.48 -29.03
N LEU A 284 -25.53 -19.47 -29.76
CA LEU A 284 -24.17 -19.29 -30.25
C LEU A 284 -23.60 -18.00 -29.65
N VAL A 285 -22.36 -18.07 -29.19
CA VAL A 285 -21.56 -16.93 -28.71
C VAL A 285 -20.25 -16.93 -29.46
N GLY A 286 -19.78 -15.77 -29.90
CA GLY A 286 -18.50 -15.62 -30.57
C GLY A 286 -17.76 -14.39 -30.07
N TRP A 287 -16.43 -14.49 -29.92
CA TRP A 287 -15.59 -13.38 -29.50
C TRP A 287 -14.24 -13.38 -30.20
N TYR A 288 -13.73 -12.17 -30.44
CA TYR A 288 -12.44 -11.95 -31.08
C TYR A 288 -11.99 -10.49 -30.91
N ARG A 289 -10.70 -10.27 -31.14
CA ARG A 289 -10.17 -8.92 -31.29
C ARG A 289 -10.43 -8.42 -32.70
N THR A 290 -10.79 -7.16 -32.84
CA THR A 290 -11.07 -6.56 -34.16
C THR A 290 -9.81 -6.16 -34.94
N LYS A 291 -8.61 -6.53 -34.46
CA LYS A 291 -7.29 -6.20 -35.05
C LYS A 291 -6.31 -7.36 -34.87
N GLY A 292 -5.47 -7.64 -35.86
CA GLY A 292 -4.40 -8.65 -35.77
C GLY A 292 -3.01 -8.04 -35.93
N PHE A 293 -2.23 -7.92 -34.84
CA PHE A 293 -0.84 -7.42 -34.83
C PHE A 293 -0.07 -7.84 -33.55
N SER A 294 1.26 -7.63 -33.55
CA SER A 294 2.31 -8.06 -32.61
C SER A 294 2.19 -7.53 -31.17
N PRO A 295 1.40 -8.22 -30.33
CA PRO A 295 1.86 -9.01 -29.16
C PRO A 295 1.37 -10.47 -29.27
N ALA A 296 1.48 -11.06 -30.46
CA ALA A 296 1.09 -12.42 -30.81
C ALA A 296 1.67 -13.54 -29.90
N SER A 297 2.57 -13.21 -28.97
CA SER A 297 2.99 -14.14 -27.91
C SER A 297 1.95 -14.31 -26.80
N VAL A 298 1.11 -13.29 -26.53
CA VAL A 298 0.18 -13.31 -25.37
C VAL A 298 -1.24 -13.64 -25.80
N MET A 299 -1.78 -13.10 -26.90
CA MET A 299 -3.14 -13.38 -27.38
C MET A 299 -3.11 -14.00 -28.77
N GLN A 300 -4.03 -14.92 -29.08
CA GLN A 300 -4.09 -15.54 -30.40
C GLN A 300 -4.87 -14.67 -31.41
N ASP A 301 -4.48 -14.71 -32.68
CA ASP A 301 -5.23 -14.13 -33.81
C ASP A 301 -6.28 -15.15 -34.30
N LYS A 302 -7.28 -15.39 -33.45
CA LYS A 302 -8.36 -16.36 -33.68
C LYS A 302 -9.74 -15.78 -33.37
N ILE A 303 -10.74 -16.31 -34.05
CA ILE A 303 -12.15 -16.13 -33.76
C ILE A 303 -12.60 -17.32 -32.93
N PHE A 304 -13.00 -17.06 -31.69
CA PHE A 304 -13.46 -18.07 -30.74
C PHE A 304 -14.97 -18.11 -30.71
N PHE A 305 -15.52 -19.29 -30.45
CA PHE A 305 -16.96 -19.47 -30.35
C PHE A 305 -17.33 -20.62 -29.41
N SER A 306 -18.48 -20.48 -28.76
CA SER A 306 -19.12 -21.53 -27.98
C SER A 306 -20.59 -21.62 -28.36
N ALA A 307 -21.15 -22.82 -28.31
CA ALA A 307 -22.57 -23.02 -28.59
C ALA A 307 -23.22 -23.96 -27.58
N VAL A 308 -24.38 -23.58 -27.04
CA VAL A 308 -25.25 -24.47 -26.27
C VAL A 308 -26.13 -25.20 -27.27
N LEU A 309 -25.99 -26.52 -27.39
CA LEU A 309 -26.66 -27.33 -28.41
C LEU A 309 -27.35 -28.55 -27.81
N GLY A 310 -28.58 -28.81 -28.27
CA GLY A 310 -29.35 -30.01 -27.93
C GLY A 310 -29.01 -31.23 -28.79
N SER A 311 -28.30 -31.01 -29.90
CA SER A 311 -27.70 -32.06 -30.74
C SER A 311 -26.55 -31.46 -31.55
N ALA A 312 -25.64 -32.29 -32.06
CA ALA A 312 -24.49 -31.82 -32.82
C ALA A 312 -24.91 -30.90 -33.99
N ALA A 313 -24.10 -29.87 -34.22
CA ALA A 313 -24.24 -28.93 -35.34
C ALA A 313 -22.85 -28.58 -35.87
N GLU A 314 -22.78 -28.24 -37.15
CA GLU A 314 -21.57 -27.72 -37.80
C GLU A 314 -21.45 -26.21 -37.55
N VAL A 315 -20.23 -25.69 -37.59
CA VAL A 315 -19.96 -24.26 -37.45
C VAL A 315 -19.13 -23.79 -38.63
N SER A 316 -19.50 -22.64 -39.20
CA SER A 316 -18.75 -21.98 -40.26
C SER A 316 -18.52 -20.52 -39.92
N VAL A 317 -17.35 -20.00 -40.32
CA VAL A 317 -16.94 -18.63 -40.05
C VAL A 317 -16.53 -17.97 -41.36
N MET A 318 -17.01 -16.76 -41.60
CA MET A 318 -16.68 -15.94 -42.76
C MET A 318 -15.99 -14.66 -42.30
N VAL A 319 -14.88 -14.29 -42.93
CA VAL A 319 -14.18 -13.01 -42.72
C VAL A 319 -14.07 -12.30 -44.07
N GLY A 320 -14.79 -11.19 -44.23
CA GLY A 320 -14.98 -10.56 -45.54
C GLY A 320 -15.66 -11.54 -46.50
N SER A 321 -14.97 -11.91 -47.59
CA SER A 321 -15.42 -12.91 -48.55
C SER A 321 -14.83 -14.31 -48.34
N LYS A 322 -13.99 -14.52 -47.31
CA LYS A 322 -13.30 -15.78 -47.07
C LYS A 322 -14.07 -16.65 -46.07
N ALA A 323 -14.59 -17.77 -46.54
CA ALA A 323 -15.24 -18.77 -45.69
C ALA A 323 -14.22 -19.77 -45.12
N GLN A 324 -14.46 -20.20 -43.88
CA GLN A 324 -13.71 -21.21 -43.16
C GLN A 324 -14.70 -22.18 -42.50
N GLU A 325 -14.43 -23.47 -42.62
CA GLU A 325 -15.08 -24.48 -41.79
C GLU A 325 -14.50 -24.40 -40.37
N GLY A 326 -15.35 -24.28 -39.36
CA GLY A 326 -14.94 -24.29 -37.97
C GLY A 326 -14.92 -25.70 -37.40
N LYS A 327 -14.00 -25.96 -36.46
CA LYS A 327 -13.91 -27.24 -35.75
C LYS A 327 -14.17 -27.05 -34.27
N TRP A 328 -14.97 -27.95 -33.69
CA TRP A 328 -15.14 -28.04 -32.24
C TRP A 328 -13.89 -28.67 -31.63
N THR A 329 -13.17 -27.92 -30.80
CA THR A 329 -12.00 -28.40 -30.03
C THR A 329 -12.41 -29.02 -28.70
N SER A 330 -13.61 -28.69 -28.22
CA SER A 330 -14.28 -29.31 -27.07
C SER A 330 -15.73 -29.63 -27.43
N VAL A 331 -16.11 -30.88 -27.20
CA VAL A 331 -17.46 -31.42 -27.42
C VAL A 331 -17.94 -32.02 -26.11
N PRO A 332 -19.17 -31.73 -25.64
CA PRO A 332 -19.71 -32.33 -24.42
C PRO A 332 -19.95 -33.83 -24.61
N ASP A 333 -19.75 -34.62 -23.55
CA ASP A 333 -20.09 -36.05 -23.53
C ASP A 333 -21.56 -36.28 -23.91
N GLY A 334 -21.81 -37.22 -24.81
CA GLY A 334 -23.14 -37.48 -25.36
C GLY A 334 -23.68 -36.43 -26.33
N GLY A 335 -22.90 -35.39 -26.66
CA GLY A 335 -23.24 -34.41 -27.71
C GLY A 335 -24.33 -33.40 -27.35
N ILE A 336 -24.70 -33.29 -26.07
CA ILE A 336 -25.70 -32.32 -25.57
C ILE A 336 -25.01 -31.42 -24.55
N GLY A 337 -25.09 -30.10 -24.75
CA GLY A 337 -24.50 -29.11 -23.85
C GLY A 337 -23.65 -28.07 -24.57
N VAL A 338 -22.55 -27.64 -23.95
CA VAL A 338 -21.71 -26.54 -24.46
C VAL A 338 -20.54 -27.07 -25.28
N TYR A 339 -20.55 -26.71 -26.55
CA TYR A 339 -19.46 -26.91 -27.51
C TYR A 339 -18.56 -25.68 -27.52
N HIS A 340 -17.28 -25.87 -27.83
CA HIS A 340 -16.31 -24.77 -27.97
C HIS A 340 -15.28 -25.04 -29.06
N GLY A 341 -14.86 -23.99 -29.75
CA GLY A 341 -13.91 -24.05 -30.86
C GLY A 341 -13.39 -22.68 -31.26
N SER A 342 -12.47 -22.68 -32.23
CA SER A 342 -11.94 -21.45 -32.82
C SER A 342 -11.40 -21.67 -34.24
N VAL A 343 -11.27 -20.58 -35.00
CA VAL A 343 -10.61 -20.53 -36.31
C VAL A 343 -9.59 -19.39 -36.36
N PRO A 344 -8.49 -19.50 -37.13
CA PRO A 344 -7.55 -18.40 -37.31
C PRO A 344 -8.16 -17.24 -38.10
N PHE A 345 -7.59 -16.05 -37.95
CA PHE A 345 -7.85 -14.94 -38.84
C PHE A 345 -7.34 -15.29 -40.25
N THR A 346 -8.21 -15.18 -41.26
CA THR A 346 -7.85 -15.42 -42.67
C THR A 346 -7.79 -14.15 -43.51
N GLY A 347 -8.11 -13.00 -42.92
CA GLY A 347 -8.08 -11.70 -43.57
C GLY A 347 -8.74 -10.63 -42.73
N THR A 348 -9.07 -9.52 -43.38
CA THR A 348 -9.83 -8.40 -42.83
C THR A 348 -11.24 -8.37 -43.44
N GLY A 349 -12.17 -7.68 -42.77
CA GLY A 349 -13.56 -7.53 -43.21
C GLY A 349 -14.56 -7.96 -42.15
N ALA A 350 -15.85 -7.86 -42.50
CA ALA A 350 -16.95 -8.25 -41.63
C ALA A 350 -16.86 -9.72 -41.24
N VAL A 351 -17.19 -10.05 -39.99
CA VAL A 351 -17.15 -11.43 -39.49
C VAL A 351 -18.58 -11.96 -39.41
N SER A 352 -18.81 -13.17 -39.90
CA SER A 352 -20.08 -13.89 -39.70
C SER A 352 -19.78 -15.28 -39.15
N ILE A 353 -20.41 -15.66 -38.04
CA ILE A 353 -20.28 -16.98 -37.41
C ILE A 353 -21.64 -17.66 -37.49
N ARG A 354 -21.71 -18.84 -38.09
CA ARG A 354 -22.96 -19.57 -38.32
C ARG A 354 -22.87 -20.97 -37.74
N ILE A 355 -23.94 -21.41 -37.09
CA ILE A 355 -24.14 -22.82 -36.75
C ILE A 355 -25.23 -23.41 -37.67
N GLN A 356 -24.98 -24.62 -38.18
CA GLN A 356 -25.82 -25.27 -39.17
C GLN A 356 -26.06 -26.74 -38.83
N ARG A 357 -27.24 -27.26 -39.19
CA ARG A 357 -27.58 -28.69 -39.03
C ARG A 357 -28.39 -29.13 -40.24
N GLY A 358 -27.92 -30.16 -40.94
CA GLY A 358 -28.57 -30.64 -42.16
C GLY A 358 -28.72 -29.57 -43.26
N GLY A 359 -27.72 -28.67 -43.38
CA GLY A 359 -27.74 -27.56 -44.34
C GLY A 359 -28.61 -26.36 -43.94
N GLN A 360 -29.37 -26.42 -42.85
CA GLN A 360 -30.15 -25.30 -42.34
C GLN A 360 -29.35 -24.48 -41.32
N THR A 361 -29.35 -23.15 -41.47
CA THR A 361 -28.75 -22.23 -40.48
C THR A 361 -29.63 -22.17 -39.24
N LEU A 362 -29.04 -22.52 -38.09
CA LEU A 362 -29.70 -22.46 -36.79
C LEU A 362 -29.58 -21.07 -36.16
N ALA A 363 -28.36 -20.52 -36.13
CA ALA A 363 -28.08 -19.18 -35.64
C ALA A 363 -26.92 -18.56 -36.43
N GLN A 364 -26.93 -17.23 -36.53
CA GLN A 364 -25.89 -16.45 -37.17
C GLN A 364 -25.57 -15.21 -36.34
N ILE A 365 -24.28 -14.98 -36.08
CA ILE A 365 -23.75 -13.74 -35.52
C ILE A 365 -23.15 -12.96 -36.67
N ASP A 366 -23.58 -11.72 -36.86
CA ASP A 366 -22.93 -10.75 -37.73
C ASP A 366 -22.14 -9.77 -36.86
N GLY A 367 -20.82 -9.93 -36.85
CA GLY A 367 -19.93 -9.25 -35.94
C GLY A 367 -19.14 -8.10 -36.53
N ALA A 368 -18.46 -7.36 -35.65
CA ALA A 368 -17.59 -6.24 -36.03
C ALA A 368 -16.46 -6.68 -36.98
N SER A 369 -16.12 -5.80 -37.93
CA SER A 369 -15.07 -6.09 -38.92
C SER A 369 -13.67 -6.20 -38.29
N ILE A 370 -12.89 -7.19 -38.73
CA ILE A 370 -11.45 -7.26 -38.47
C ILE A 370 -10.74 -6.27 -39.39
N ASN A 371 -9.86 -5.44 -38.85
CA ASN A 371 -9.13 -4.42 -39.59
C ASN A 371 -7.65 -4.36 -39.21
N ASN A 372 -6.85 -3.70 -40.04
CA ASN A 372 -5.40 -3.58 -39.86
C ASN A 372 -4.94 -2.18 -39.40
N ASN A 373 -5.85 -1.23 -39.17
CA ASN A 373 -5.47 0.15 -38.87
C ASN A 373 -5.57 0.41 -37.37
N CYS A 374 -4.45 0.73 -36.72
CA CYS A 374 -4.45 1.22 -35.35
C CYS A 374 -4.96 2.68 -35.30
N GLN A 375 -5.79 3.00 -34.30
CA GLN A 375 -6.10 4.41 -34.04
C GLN A 375 -4.94 4.91 -33.17
N ASP A 376 -4.23 5.93 -33.63
CA ASP A 376 -3.05 6.48 -32.94
C ASP A 376 -1.99 5.42 -32.61
N ASP A 377 -1.81 4.43 -33.49
CA ASP A 377 -0.90 3.27 -33.29
C ASP A 377 -1.21 2.38 -32.07
N LEU A 378 -2.39 2.52 -31.47
CA LEU A 378 -2.86 1.72 -30.34
C LEU A 378 -3.75 0.54 -30.76
N THR A 379 -3.58 -0.58 -30.05
CA THR A 379 -4.42 -1.79 -30.16
C THR A 379 -5.38 -1.88 -28.99
N ASN A 380 -6.67 -2.07 -29.31
CA ASN A 380 -7.69 -2.41 -28.32
C ASN A 380 -7.71 -3.93 -28.08
N TRP A 381 -7.28 -4.35 -26.89
CA TRP A 381 -7.28 -5.75 -26.45
C TRP A 381 -8.61 -6.20 -25.84
N ASN A 382 -9.56 -5.28 -25.69
CA ASN A 382 -10.92 -5.59 -25.28
C ASN A 382 -11.67 -6.26 -26.45
N PRO A 383 -12.17 -7.51 -26.28
CA PRO A 383 -12.76 -8.26 -27.38
C PRO A 383 -14.14 -7.71 -27.72
N TRP A 384 -14.52 -7.89 -28.97
CA TRP A 384 -15.93 -7.81 -29.36
C TRP A 384 -16.57 -9.17 -29.09
N VAL A 385 -17.74 -9.19 -28.43
CA VAL A 385 -18.50 -10.42 -28.15
C VAL A 385 -19.89 -10.29 -28.76
N GLY A 386 -20.26 -11.25 -29.59
CA GLY A 386 -21.58 -11.37 -30.18
C GLY A 386 -22.28 -12.62 -29.70
N SER A 387 -23.61 -12.62 -29.78
CA SER A 387 -24.38 -13.84 -29.60
C SER A 387 -25.62 -13.87 -30.48
N ALA A 388 -26.10 -15.08 -30.74
CA ALA A 388 -27.33 -15.35 -31.46
C ALA A 388 -28.03 -16.55 -30.82
N SER A 389 -29.35 -16.52 -30.82
CA SER A 389 -30.19 -17.46 -30.07
C SER A 389 -31.33 -17.92 -30.97
N LEU A 390 -31.68 -19.20 -30.92
CA LEU A 390 -32.82 -19.72 -31.69
C LEU A 390 -34.13 -19.24 -31.08
N SER A 391 -35.12 -18.95 -31.91
CA SER A 391 -36.48 -18.64 -31.47
C SER A 391 -37.26 -19.90 -31.08
N SER A 392 -36.95 -21.04 -31.70
CA SER A 392 -37.53 -22.34 -31.39
C SER A 392 -36.95 -22.92 -30.10
N SER A 393 -37.83 -23.42 -29.24
CA SER A 393 -37.42 -24.17 -28.05
C SER A 393 -37.00 -25.59 -28.43
N VAL A 394 -36.04 -26.11 -27.68
CA VAL A 394 -35.62 -27.52 -27.71
C VAL A 394 -35.77 -28.08 -26.30
N SER A 395 -35.68 -29.39 -26.14
CA SER A 395 -35.63 -30.03 -24.82
C SER A 395 -34.72 -31.24 -24.90
N ALA A 396 -33.43 -31.00 -24.66
CA ALA A 396 -32.41 -32.03 -24.71
C ALA A 396 -31.61 -32.03 -23.40
N THR A 397 -31.42 -33.20 -22.81
CA THR A 397 -30.71 -33.35 -21.53
C THR A 397 -29.59 -34.37 -21.68
N PRO A 398 -28.38 -34.09 -21.18
CA PRO A 398 -27.29 -35.06 -21.17
C PRO A 398 -27.70 -36.39 -20.51
N ALA A 399 -27.30 -37.50 -21.13
CA ALA A 399 -27.61 -38.84 -20.65
C ALA A 399 -26.99 -39.09 -19.26
N LEU A 400 -25.70 -38.76 -19.10
CA LEU A 400 -24.98 -38.88 -17.83
C LEU A 400 -25.19 -37.66 -16.95
N ALA A 401 -25.43 -37.88 -15.66
CA ALA A 401 -25.39 -36.80 -14.68
C ALA A 401 -23.95 -36.44 -14.32
N ARG A 402 -23.72 -35.22 -13.85
CA ARG A 402 -22.42 -34.71 -13.40
C ARG A 402 -21.71 -35.65 -12.43
N LYS A 403 -22.46 -36.25 -11.49
CA LYS A 403 -21.91 -37.18 -10.48
C LYS A 403 -21.33 -38.46 -11.08
N ASP A 404 -21.79 -38.83 -12.27
CA ASP A 404 -21.36 -40.03 -13.02
C ASP A 404 -20.27 -39.69 -14.05
N GLN A 405 -19.91 -38.41 -14.17
CA GLN A 405 -18.81 -37.94 -15.00
C GLN A 405 -17.54 -37.73 -14.17
N LYS A 406 -16.40 -37.91 -14.83
CA LYS A 406 -15.07 -37.57 -14.31
C LYS A 406 -14.38 -36.63 -15.29
N CYS A 407 -13.27 -36.03 -14.86
CA CYS A 407 -12.38 -35.40 -15.83
C CYS A 407 -11.80 -36.49 -16.72
N ILE A 408 -12.00 -36.40 -18.05
CA ILE A 408 -11.54 -37.39 -19.04
C ILE A 408 -10.45 -36.85 -19.96
N LYS A 409 -10.21 -35.54 -19.91
CA LYS A 409 -9.14 -34.86 -20.63
C LYS A 409 -8.61 -33.77 -19.73
N GLY A 410 -7.31 -33.77 -19.47
CA GLY A 410 -6.67 -32.77 -18.64
C GLY A 410 -5.28 -32.43 -19.17
N THR A 411 -4.79 -31.27 -18.78
CA THR A 411 -3.42 -30.81 -19.04
C THR A 411 -2.79 -30.33 -17.73
N GLY A 412 -1.51 -29.98 -17.74
CA GLY A 412 -0.78 -29.51 -16.57
C GLY A 412 0.33 -28.55 -16.96
N ALA A 413 1.06 -28.06 -15.96
CA ALA A 413 2.28 -27.29 -16.20
C ALA A 413 3.33 -28.13 -16.94
N LYS A 414 4.40 -27.47 -17.42
CA LYS A 414 5.51 -28.16 -18.12
C LYS A 414 6.06 -29.29 -17.24
N GLY A 415 6.14 -30.50 -17.78
CA GLY A 415 6.54 -31.72 -17.06
C GLY A 415 5.37 -32.51 -16.45
N PHE A 416 4.21 -31.89 -16.24
CA PHE A 416 3.01 -32.58 -15.76
C PHE A 416 2.07 -32.99 -16.90
N ALA A 417 2.04 -32.24 -18.01
CA ALA A 417 1.04 -32.39 -19.08
C ALA A 417 0.91 -33.81 -19.64
N GLU A 418 2.02 -34.54 -19.85
CA GLU A 418 2.00 -35.89 -20.42
C GLU A 418 1.39 -36.92 -19.45
N LEU A 419 1.80 -36.84 -18.17
CA LEU A 419 1.16 -37.59 -17.09
C LEU A 419 -0.32 -37.19 -17.00
N CYS A 420 -0.66 -35.91 -17.18
CA CYS A 420 -2.04 -35.45 -17.11
C CYS A 420 -2.92 -36.11 -18.17
N GLU A 421 -2.46 -36.09 -19.41
CA GLU A 421 -3.15 -36.69 -20.54
C GLU A 421 -3.35 -38.20 -20.35
N PHE A 422 -2.35 -38.90 -19.83
CA PHE A 422 -2.46 -40.33 -19.56
C PHE A 422 -3.44 -40.66 -18.42
N ASN A 423 -3.37 -39.94 -17.31
CA ASN A 423 -4.14 -40.26 -16.10
C ASN A 423 -5.62 -39.87 -16.26
N CYS A 424 -5.92 -38.68 -16.79
CA CYS A 424 -7.29 -38.14 -16.76
C CYS A 424 -8.25 -38.96 -17.62
N LYS A 425 -7.84 -39.59 -18.72
CA LYS A 425 -8.76 -40.42 -19.54
C LYS A 425 -9.44 -41.55 -18.73
N TYR A 426 -8.79 -42.04 -17.68
CA TYR A 426 -9.32 -43.07 -16.78
C TYR A 426 -10.07 -42.50 -15.56
N GLY A 427 -10.22 -41.17 -15.47
CA GLY A 427 -10.90 -40.49 -14.37
C GLY A 427 -10.00 -40.19 -13.16
N TYR A 428 -8.69 -40.46 -13.24
CA TYR A 428 -7.70 -40.06 -12.23
C TYR A 428 -7.06 -38.73 -12.62
N CYS A 429 -7.45 -37.62 -12.00
CA CYS A 429 -6.98 -36.29 -12.40
C CYS A 429 -6.87 -35.30 -11.20
N PRO A 430 -6.05 -35.58 -10.17
CA PRO A 430 -5.98 -34.78 -8.93
C PRO A 430 -6.02 -33.25 -9.10
N VAL A 431 -6.80 -32.53 -8.28
CA VAL A 431 -7.02 -31.07 -8.46
C VAL A 431 -5.75 -30.22 -8.26
N SER A 432 -4.72 -30.75 -7.58
CA SER A 432 -3.49 -30.04 -7.26
C SER A 432 -2.56 -29.81 -8.45
N SER A 433 -2.59 -30.72 -9.44
CA SER A 433 -1.53 -30.79 -10.47
C SER A 433 -2.04 -30.59 -11.91
N PHE A 434 -3.35 -30.37 -12.09
CA PHE A 434 -4.02 -30.49 -13.38
C PHE A 434 -5.04 -29.38 -13.65
N LEU A 435 -5.28 -29.16 -14.93
CA LEU A 435 -6.37 -28.39 -15.50
C LEU A 435 -7.29 -29.33 -16.27
N CYS A 436 -8.52 -29.53 -15.78
CA CYS A 436 -9.49 -30.33 -16.51
C CYS A 436 -9.99 -29.58 -17.76
N GLN A 437 -9.99 -30.25 -18.91
CA GLN A 437 -10.40 -29.72 -20.22
C GLN A 437 -11.64 -30.41 -20.78
N ALA A 438 -12.05 -31.56 -20.25
CA ALA A 438 -13.32 -32.18 -20.60
C ALA A 438 -13.84 -33.11 -19.49
N LEU A 439 -15.16 -33.12 -19.33
CA LEU A 439 -15.89 -34.03 -18.45
C LEU A 439 -16.64 -35.07 -19.29
N GLY A 440 -16.69 -36.30 -18.80
CA GLY A 440 -17.44 -37.37 -19.46
C GLY A 440 -17.28 -38.70 -18.77
N LYS A 441 -17.67 -39.78 -19.45
CA LYS A 441 -17.49 -41.14 -18.94
C LYS A 441 -16.02 -41.56 -19.05
N PRO A 442 -15.32 -41.87 -17.93
CA PRO A 442 -13.96 -42.37 -18.01
C PRO A 442 -13.91 -43.69 -18.76
N ILE A 443 -12.82 -43.93 -19.49
CA ILE A 443 -12.57 -45.26 -20.05
C ILE A 443 -12.29 -46.26 -18.90
N PRO A 444 -12.64 -47.55 -19.06
CA PRO A 444 -12.38 -48.55 -18.03
C PRO A 444 -10.92 -48.54 -17.58
N GLU A 445 -10.72 -48.54 -16.26
CA GLU A 445 -9.40 -48.56 -15.65
C GLU A 445 -8.62 -49.82 -16.11
N PRO A 446 -7.34 -49.68 -16.52
CA PRO A 446 -6.52 -50.83 -16.85
C PRO A 446 -6.28 -51.68 -15.60
N LYS A 447 -5.95 -52.96 -15.78
CA LYS A 447 -5.59 -53.80 -14.64
C LYS A 447 -4.31 -53.26 -13.97
N PRO A 448 -4.29 -53.06 -12.65
CA PRO A 448 -3.08 -52.74 -11.91
C PRO A 448 -1.98 -53.78 -12.13
N LEU A 449 -0.73 -53.31 -12.24
CA LEU A 449 0.45 -54.16 -12.46
C LEU A 449 1.18 -54.51 -11.16
N ASP A 450 0.72 -53.99 -10.01
CA ASP A 450 1.40 -54.07 -8.71
C ASP A 450 2.84 -53.51 -8.78
N VAL A 451 3.00 -52.42 -9.54
CA VAL A 451 4.28 -51.71 -9.72
C VAL A 451 4.20 -50.37 -8.98
N ASP A 452 5.15 -50.14 -8.07
CA ASP A 452 5.29 -48.84 -7.42
C ASP A 452 5.74 -47.77 -8.41
N GLY A 453 5.30 -46.53 -8.18
CA GLY A 453 5.75 -45.37 -8.93
C GLY A 453 6.09 -44.22 -7.99
N PHE A 454 7.30 -43.70 -8.14
CA PHE A 454 7.85 -42.58 -7.37
C PHE A 454 8.22 -41.44 -8.32
N PRO A 455 8.42 -40.20 -7.83
CA PRO A 455 9.04 -39.16 -8.64
C PRO A 455 10.42 -39.58 -9.14
N ALA A 456 10.77 -39.20 -10.36
CA ALA A 456 12.12 -39.37 -10.89
C ALA A 456 13.13 -38.51 -10.10
N LYS A 457 14.42 -38.87 -10.18
CA LYS A 457 15.50 -38.13 -9.52
C LYS A 457 15.47 -36.65 -9.93
N GLY A 458 15.46 -35.76 -8.95
CA GLY A 458 15.42 -34.31 -9.19
C GLY A 458 14.03 -33.74 -9.47
N ARG A 459 12.97 -34.55 -9.33
CA ARG A 459 11.57 -34.08 -9.34
C ARG A 459 11.05 -33.89 -7.92
N SER A 460 10.01 -33.07 -7.80
CA SER A 460 9.38 -32.79 -6.51
C SER A 460 8.38 -33.87 -6.11
N GLU A 461 7.92 -33.80 -4.86
CA GLU A 461 6.85 -34.66 -4.34
C GLU A 461 5.50 -34.46 -5.06
N ASN A 462 5.34 -33.38 -5.84
CA ASN A 462 4.12 -33.12 -6.62
C ASN A 462 3.86 -34.20 -7.69
N TYR A 463 4.88 -34.99 -8.05
CA TYR A 463 4.78 -36.09 -9.00
C TYR A 463 4.36 -37.42 -8.35
N SER A 464 4.36 -37.54 -7.02
CA SER A 464 4.24 -38.84 -6.34
C SER A 464 2.91 -39.54 -6.64
N GLY A 465 1.78 -38.84 -6.52
CA GLY A 465 0.47 -39.43 -6.84
C GLY A 465 0.34 -39.81 -8.32
N LEU A 466 0.93 -39.00 -9.21
CA LEU A 466 0.88 -39.20 -10.66
C LEU A 466 1.72 -40.38 -11.11
N GLY A 467 2.95 -40.43 -10.63
CA GLY A 467 3.89 -41.50 -10.96
C GLY A 467 3.41 -42.82 -10.38
N SER A 468 2.92 -42.82 -9.15
CA SER A 468 2.34 -44.02 -8.54
C SER A 468 1.22 -44.59 -9.39
N TRP A 469 0.23 -43.76 -9.77
CA TRP A 469 -0.88 -44.24 -10.59
C TRP A 469 -0.43 -44.64 -12.00
N ALA A 470 0.35 -43.80 -12.67
CA ALA A 470 0.76 -44.04 -14.05
C ALA A 470 1.64 -45.29 -14.21
N CYS A 471 2.66 -45.45 -13.34
CA CYS A 471 3.56 -46.60 -13.38
C CYS A 471 2.81 -47.90 -13.09
N ASN A 472 1.89 -47.89 -12.11
CA ASN A 472 1.06 -49.05 -11.79
C ASN A 472 0.11 -49.46 -12.94
N HIS A 473 -0.12 -48.58 -13.91
CA HIS A 473 -0.97 -48.83 -15.08
C HIS A 473 -0.18 -48.88 -16.40
N GLY A 474 1.12 -49.17 -16.34
CA GLY A 474 1.94 -49.48 -17.52
C GLY A 474 2.53 -48.27 -18.25
N TYR A 475 2.47 -47.08 -17.64
CA TYR A 475 3.06 -45.86 -18.21
C TYR A 475 3.94 -45.16 -17.17
N CYS A 476 5.25 -45.43 -17.24
CA CYS A 476 6.23 -44.93 -16.27
C CYS A 476 7.35 -44.16 -17.00
N PRO A 477 7.09 -42.92 -17.45
CA PRO A 477 8.09 -42.13 -18.17
C PRO A 477 9.26 -41.79 -17.24
N SER A 478 10.47 -42.27 -17.57
CA SER A 478 11.66 -42.14 -16.71
C SER A 478 12.09 -40.70 -16.42
N GLU A 479 11.64 -39.74 -17.24
CA GLU A 479 11.86 -38.32 -17.04
C GLU A 479 11.12 -37.75 -15.81
N TYR A 480 9.96 -38.32 -15.48
CA TYR A 480 9.06 -37.80 -14.44
C TYR A 480 8.84 -38.79 -13.29
N CYS A 481 8.91 -40.09 -13.58
CA CYS A 481 8.59 -41.16 -12.67
C CYS A 481 9.70 -42.22 -12.63
N SER A 482 9.75 -42.98 -11.54
CA SER A 482 10.67 -44.08 -11.34
C SER A 482 9.96 -45.25 -10.66
N PRO A 483 10.24 -46.51 -11.04
CA PRO A 483 9.73 -47.68 -10.33
C PRO A 483 10.41 -47.91 -8.98
N THR A 484 11.41 -47.08 -8.62
CA THR A 484 12.15 -47.18 -7.36
C THR A 484 12.23 -45.81 -6.71
N LYS A 485 12.20 -45.76 -5.37
CA LYS A 485 12.21 -44.50 -4.63
C LYS A 485 13.48 -43.70 -4.91
N GLN A 486 13.32 -42.45 -5.34
CA GLN A 486 14.42 -41.50 -5.59
C GLN A 486 14.39 -40.33 -4.59
N PRO A 487 15.52 -39.64 -4.37
CA PRO A 487 15.53 -38.37 -3.65
C PRO A 487 14.71 -37.30 -4.39
N THR A 488 13.78 -36.65 -3.69
CA THR A 488 12.95 -35.57 -4.21
C THR A 488 13.50 -34.19 -3.84
N ILE A 489 13.08 -33.16 -4.57
CA ILE A 489 13.43 -31.75 -4.30
C ILE A 489 12.22 -30.97 -3.75
N VAL A 490 12.48 -29.92 -2.97
CA VAL A 490 11.46 -28.93 -2.60
C VAL A 490 11.59 -27.74 -3.55
N PRO A 491 10.60 -27.48 -4.42
CA PRO A 491 10.65 -26.34 -5.33
C PRO A 491 10.71 -25.02 -4.55
N THR A 492 11.60 -24.11 -4.95
CA THR A 492 11.67 -22.74 -4.39
C THR A 492 10.60 -21.81 -4.95
N VAL A 493 10.02 -22.18 -6.09
CA VAL A 493 8.86 -21.55 -6.73
C VAL A 493 7.82 -22.62 -7.05
N SER A 494 6.55 -22.26 -7.10
CA SER A 494 5.50 -23.20 -7.52
C SER A 494 5.72 -23.64 -8.96
N GLU A 495 5.80 -24.95 -9.19
CA GLU A 495 5.95 -25.57 -10.52
C GLU A 495 4.71 -25.36 -11.40
N PHE A 496 3.62 -24.85 -10.84
CA PHE A 496 2.37 -24.56 -11.53
C PHE A 496 2.24 -23.09 -11.98
N LEU A 497 3.24 -22.26 -11.70
CA LEU A 497 3.31 -20.90 -12.23
C LEU A 497 3.90 -20.92 -13.65
N PRO A 498 3.37 -20.08 -14.57
CA PRO A 498 4.04 -19.89 -15.85
C PRO A 498 5.45 -19.34 -15.62
N PRO A 499 6.43 -19.71 -16.47
CA PRO A 499 7.77 -19.18 -16.33
C PRO A 499 7.76 -17.66 -16.55
N ALA A 500 8.44 -16.94 -15.67
CA ALA A 500 8.71 -15.52 -15.81
C ALA A 500 10.02 -15.32 -16.56
N CYS A 501 10.19 -14.13 -17.16
CA CYS A 501 11.51 -13.73 -17.62
C CYS A 501 12.46 -13.64 -16.41
N THR A 502 13.63 -14.25 -16.53
CA THR A 502 14.69 -14.28 -15.49
C THR A 502 16.03 -13.80 -16.03
N ALA A 503 16.12 -13.55 -17.33
CA ALA A 503 17.25 -12.87 -17.94
C ALA A 503 16.79 -12.18 -19.21
N GLY A 504 17.34 -11.01 -19.51
CA GLY A 504 17.04 -10.29 -20.74
C GLY A 504 18.15 -9.35 -21.15
N THR A 505 18.04 -8.83 -22.36
CA THR A 505 18.99 -7.87 -22.94
C THR A 505 18.23 -6.74 -23.63
N GLY A 506 18.88 -5.60 -23.82
CA GLY A 506 18.33 -4.43 -24.50
C GLY A 506 19.33 -3.86 -25.49
N THR A 507 18.87 -3.02 -26.41
CA THR A 507 19.74 -2.35 -27.38
C THR A 507 20.28 -1.03 -26.83
N GLY A 508 21.52 -0.68 -27.21
CA GLY A 508 22.14 0.59 -26.85
C GLY A 508 22.16 0.86 -25.34
N ALA A 509 21.65 2.02 -24.94
CA ALA A 509 21.69 2.48 -23.56
C ALA A 509 20.77 1.65 -22.61
N PHE A 510 19.77 0.93 -23.14
CA PHE A 510 18.87 0.10 -22.33
C PHE A 510 19.46 -1.25 -21.91
N GLY A 511 20.63 -1.64 -22.43
CA GLY A 511 21.22 -2.96 -22.16
C GLY A 511 21.35 -3.30 -20.68
N GLY A 512 21.86 -2.36 -19.87
CA GLY A 512 21.99 -2.54 -18.42
C GLY A 512 20.66 -2.57 -17.68
N LEU A 513 19.70 -1.72 -18.08
CA LEU A 513 18.35 -1.69 -17.50
C LEU A 513 17.58 -2.99 -17.78
N CYS A 514 17.62 -3.47 -19.02
CA CYS A 514 16.99 -4.73 -19.41
C CYS A 514 17.63 -5.92 -18.71
N SER A 515 18.96 -5.95 -18.59
CA SER A 515 19.66 -7.02 -17.86
C SER A 515 19.23 -7.10 -16.39
N TYR A 516 19.07 -5.94 -15.74
CA TYR A 516 18.61 -5.88 -14.35
C TYR A 516 17.11 -6.20 -14.21
N ALA A 517 16.24 -5.52 -14.96
CA ALA A 517 14.80 -5.59 -14.74
C ALA A 517 14.19 -6.92 -15.19
N CYS A 518 14.67 -7.48 -16.32
CA CYS A 518 14.22 -8.77 -16.82
C CYS A 518 14.58 -9.92 -15.87
N ASN A 519 15.58 -9.76 -14.99
CA ASN A 519 15.91 -10.74 -13.95
C ASN A 519 14.77 -10.91 -12.92
N PHE A 520 13.89 -9.92 -12.78
CA PHE A 520 12.78 -9.94 -11.84
C PHE A 520 11.40 -10.00 -12.53
N GLY A 521 11.37 -10.46 -13.79
CA GLY A 521 10.14 -10.56 -14.58
C GLY A 521 9.64 -9.23 -15.16
N PHE A 522 10.26 -8.08 -14.85
CA PHE A 522 9.93 -6.79 -15.47
C PHE A 522 10.72 -6.61 -16.77
N CYS A 523 10.20 -7.19 -17.86
CA CYS A 523 10.89 -7.23 -19.16
C CYS A 523 10.00 -6.64 -20.29
N PRO A 524 9.91 -5.30 -20.40
CA PRO A 524 9.07 -4.66 -21.39
C PRO A 524 9.58 -4.96 -22.80
N ARG A 525 8.79 -5.72 -23.59
CA ARG A 525 9.18 -6.25 -24.91
C ARG A 525 9.51 -5.20 -25.97
N LEU A 526 9.08 -3.96 -25.77
CA LEU A 526 9.38 -2.84 -26.66
C LEU A 526 10.82 -2.31 -26.49
N ALA A 527 11.44 -2.53 -25.32
CA ALA A 527 12.83 -2.14 -25.04
C ALA A 527 13.76 -3.34 -24.79
N CYS A 528 13.22 -4.46 -24.31
CA CYS A 528 14.00 -5.62 -23.85
C CYS A 528 13.60 -6.91 -24.56
N THR A 529 14.58 -7.77 -24.81
CA THR A 529 14.42 -9.14 -25.29
C THR A 529 14.69 -10.10 -24.14
N CYS A 530 13.71 -10.93 -23.78
CA CYS A 530 13.92 -11.99 -22.79
C CYS A 530 14.84 -13.07 -23.37
N THR A 531 15.91 -13.40 -22.66
CA THR A 531 16.92 -14.40 -23.07
C THR A 531 16.91 -15.64 -22.18
N GLY A 532 16.20 -15.60 -21.04
CA GLY A 532 16.03 -16.73 -20.14
C GLY A 532 14.70 -16.68 -19.38
N GLU A 533 14.09 -17.84 -19.18
CA GLU A 533 12.80 -18.00 -18.54
C GLU A 533 12.91 -19.01 -17.38
N GLY A 534 12.18 -18.76 -16.29
CA GLY A 534 12.24 -19.60 -15.09
C GLY A 534 11.28 -19.18 -13.99
N GLY A 535 11.56 -19.59 -12.75
CA GLY A 535 10.81 -19.12 -11.58
C GLY A 535 10.96 -17.62 -11.37
N LEU A 536 9.86 -16.92 -11.06
CA LEU A 536 9.93 -15.48 -10.79
C LEU A 536 10.81 -15.19 -9.57
N HIS A 537 11.95 -14.53 -9.79
CA HIS A 537 12.75 -13.95 -8.73
C HIS A 537 12.00 -12.75 -8.13
N GLN A 538 11.79 -12.74 -6.81
CA GLN A 538 11.17 -11.59 -6.16
C GLN A 538 12.10 -10.37 -6.32
N PRO A 539 11.61 -9.24 -6.83
CA PRO A 539 12.41 -8.02 -6.86
C PRO A 539 12.71 -7.55 -5.43
N PRO A 540 13.82 -6.81 -5.23
CA PRO A 540 14.01 -6.03 -4.01
C PRO A 540 12.79 -5.14 -3.73
N ALA A 541 12.55 -4.86 -2.45
CA ALA A 541 11.50 -3.92 -2.05
C ALA A 541 11.72 -2.57 -2.73
N ALA A 542 10.65 -1.96 -3.24
CA ALA A 542 10.73 -0.62 -3.78
C ALA A 542 10.97 0.37 -2.62
N GLY A 543 12.08 1.11 -2.68
CA GLY A 543 12.33 2.29 -1.87
C GLY A 543 11.62 3.53 -2.43
N ILE A 544 11.89 4.68 -1.83
CA ILE A 544 11.26 5.96 -2.17
C ILE A 544 11.95 6.73 -3.30
N THR A 545 13.01 6.16 -3.88
CA THR A 545 13.68 6.74 -5.04
C THR A 545 12.85 6.46 -6.29
N SER A 546 12.60 7.47 -7.11
CA SER A 546 11.95 7.33 -8.42
C SER A 546 12.99 7.56 -9.52
N GLY A 547 12.77 6.93 -10.67
CA GLY A 547 13.63 7.04 -11.84
C GLY A 547 12.85 7.44 -13.08
N SER A 548 13.40 8.34 -13.87
CA SER A 548 12.88 8.72 -15.19
C SER A 548 14.01 8.74 -16.22
N PRO A 549 13.72 8.55 -17.52
CA PRO A 549 14.76 8.60 -18.54
C PRO A 549 15.37 10.01 -18.67
N LEU A 550 16.69 10.10 -18.90
CA LEU A 550 17.40 11.36 -19.14
C LEU A 550 17.08 12.00 -20.49
N ARG A 551 16.57 11.19 -21.43
CA ARG A 551 16.17 11.61 -22.78
C ARG A 551 14.64 11.49 -22.87
N ASN A 552 14.03 12.16 -23.84
CA ASN A 552 12.59 12.02 -24.15
C ASN A 552 12.23 10.63 -24.75
N ASP A 553 13.11 9.63 -24.60
CA ASP A 553 12.86 8.27 -25.05
C ASP A 553 11.91 7.58 -24.08
N THR A 554 10.97 6.79 -24.60
CA THR A 554 10.06 5.99 -23.76
C THR A 554 10.83 4.79 -23.20
N ASP A 555 11.19 4.84 -21.93
CA ASP A 555 11.91 3.76 -21.24
C ASP A 555 11.01 2.62 -20.76
N HIS A 556 9.69 2.73 -21.01
CA HIS A 556 8.67 1.78 -20.58
C HIS A 556 8.69 1.49 -19.07
N GLY A 557 9.10 2.47 -18.25
CA GLY A 557 9.18 2.36 -16.80
C GLY A 557 10.40 1.60 -16.29
N LEU A 558 11.40 1.34 -17.15
CA LEU A 558 12.64 0.68 -16.76
C LEU A 558 13.42 1.49 -15.71
N CYS A 559 13.56 2.80 -15.88
CA CYS A 559 14.22 3.67 -14.90
C CYS A 559 13.46 3.69 -13.59
N GLU A 560 12.12 3.81 -13.64
CA GLU A 560 11.30 3.79 -12.44
C GLU A 560 11.44 2.47 -11.68
N PHE A 561 11.37 1.34 -12.38
CA PHE A 561 11.52 0.01 -11.78
C PHE A 561 12.90 -0.19 -11.16
N ALA A 562 13.95 0.22 -11.87
CA ALA A 562 15.35 0.07 -11.46
C ALA A 562 15.72 0.99 -10.28
N CYS A 563 15.45 2.29 -10.41
CA CYS A 563 15.86 3.28 -9.41
C CYS A 563 15.09 3.12 -8.11
N SER A 564 13.81 2.77 -8.16
CA SER A 564 13.06 2.41 -6.94
C SER A 564 13.60 1.17 -6.25
N ARG A 565 14.49 0.38 -6.87
CA ARG A 565 15.03 -0.86 -6.31
C ARG A 565 16.55 -0.87 -6.18
N GLY A 566 17.17 0.32 -6.10
CA GLY A 566 18.58 0.46 -5.80
C GLY A 566 19.53 0.33 -7.00
N TYR A 567 19.01 0.29 -8.23
CA TYR A 567 19.83 0.27 -9.45
C TYR A 567 19.75 1.62 -10.18
N TYR A 568 20.87 2.36 -10.20
CA TYR A 568 20.92 3.76 -10.64
C TYR A 568 21.89 3.97 -11.81
N PRO A 569 21.50 3.63 -13.05
CA PRO A 569 22.33 3.87 -14.22
C PRO A 569 22.22 5.34 -14.65
N ASP A 570 23.04 6.20 -14.05
CA ASP A 570 23.10 7.66 -14.26
C ASP A 570 23.35 8.09 -15.71
N ALA A 571 23.90 7.22 -16.56
CA ALA A 571 24.07 7.47 -17.99
C ALA A 571 22.74 7.49 -18.77
N ILE A 572 21.66 6.91 -18.23
CA ILE A 572 20.35 6.82 -18.90
C ILE A 572 19.17 7.23 -18.03
N CYS A 573 19.26 7.08 -16.70
CA CYS A 573 18.19 7.44 -15.77
C CYS A 573 18.55 8.69 -14.98
N LYS A 574 17.62 9.65 -14.96
CA LYS A 574 17.52 10.67 -13.92
C LYS A 574 16.85 10.01 -12.72
N PHE A 575 17.45 10.11 -11.56
CA PHE A 575 16.86 9.58 -10.34
C PHE A 575 16.95 10.60 -9.22
N GLY A 576 16.01 10.49 -8.28
CA GLY A 576 15.93 11.31 -7.09
C GLY A 576 14.93 10.68 -6.13
N TYR A 577 14.93 11.12 -4.87
CA TYR A 577 13.78 10.83 -4.02
C TYR A 577 12.54 11.36 -4.72
N ALA A 578 11.47 10.55 -4.76
CA ALA A 578 10.20 11.03 -5.23
C ALA A 578 9.90 12.33 -4.47
N VAL A 579 9.97 13.46 -5.17
CA VAL A 579 9.46 14.71 -4.63
C VAL A 579 7.98 14.45 -4.55
N ASP A 580 7.47 14.35 -3.32
CA ASP A 580 6.04 14.35 -3.12
C ASP A 580 5.51 15.60 -3.86
N PRO A 581 4.68 15.46 -4.91
CA PRO A 581 4.09 16.60 -5.57
C PRO A 581 3.29 17.47 -4.58
N ASP A 582 2.94 16.90 -3.42
CA ASP A 582 2.27 17.53 -2.30
C ASP A 582 3.22 18.12 -1.24
N ASP A 583 4.54 18.19 -1.50
CA ASP A 583 5.55 18.85 -0.64
C ASP A 583 5.49 20.40 -0.72
N ILE A 584 4.30 20.93 -0.90
CA ILE A 584 3.92 22.34 -0.83
C ILE A 584 2.80 22.40 0.19
N CYS A 585 2.89 23.26 1.21
CA CYS A 585 1.79 23.48 2.17
C CYS A 585 0.46 23.67 1.43
N GLN A 586 -0.42 22.67 1.52
CA GLN A 586 -1.71 22.68 0.82
C GLN A 586 -2.79 23.23 1.74
N GLU A 587 -3.80 23.89 1.17
CA GLU A 587 -4.98 24.30 1.95
C GLU A 587 -5.72 23.12 2.59
N THR A 588 -5.50 21.90 2.08
CA THR A 588 -6.05 20.66 2.61
C THR A 588 -5.27 20.09 3.80
N ASP A 589 -4.08 20.61 4.11
CA ASP A 589 -3.31 20.15 5.25
C ASP A 589 -3.98 20.58 6.56
N VAL A 590 -4.13 19.65 7.49
CA VAL A 590 -4.88 19.87 8.74
C VAL A 590 -4.25 20.90 9.69
N THR A 591 -2.96 21.21 9.50
CA THR A 591 -2.23 22.26 10.24
C THR A 591 -2.13 23.57 9.47
N PHE A 592 -2.65 23.64 8.24
CA PHE A 592 -2.61 24.84 7.43
C PHE A 592 -3.59 25.89 7.97
N SER A 593 -3.14 27.13 8.08
CA SER A 593 -3.99 28.27 8.44
C SER A 593 -3.55 29.52 7.69
N ARG A 594 -4.52 30.28 7.16
CA ARG A 594 -4.33 31.60 6.54
C ARG A 594 -4.51 32.75 7.53
N GLU A 595 -4.75 32.44 8.80
CA GLU A 595 -5.12 33.45 9.76
C GLU A 595 -3.92 34.29 10.18
N GLU A 596 -4.01 35.60 9.97
CA GLU A 596 -3.02 36.53 10.51
C GLU A 596 -3.18 36.63 12.03
N MET A 597 -2.16 36.19 12.76
CA MET A 597 -2.12 36.26 14.21
C MET A 597 -1.68 37.64 14.68
N ARG A 598 -2.25 38.14 15.78
CA ARG A 598 -1.76 39.37 16.42
C ARG A 598 -0.30 39.18 16.84
N ALA A 599 0.58 40.04 16.32
CA ALA A 599 1.99 40.08 16.68
C ALA A 599 2.19 40.10 18.21
N GLY A 600 3.15 39.30 18.67
CA GLY A 600 3.59 39.30 20.06
C GLY A 600 4.54 40.47 20.34
N SER A 601 4.81 40.69 21.62
CA SER A 601 5.92 41.55 22.05
C SER A 601 7.19 40.71 22.12
N HIS A 602 8.26 41.20 21.52
CA HIS A 602 9.52 40.48 21.40
C HIS A 602 10.54 40.93 22.43
N TYR A 603 11.43 40.03 22.80
CA TYR A 603 12.60 40.38 23.61
C TYR A 603 13.49 41.32 22.80
N ASP A 604 13.77 42.52 23.34
CA ASP A 604 14.67 43.51 22.74
C ASP A 604 16.02 43.39 23.44
N VAL A 605 17.12 43.27 22.69
CA VAL A 605 18.45 42.93 23.22
C VAL A 605 19.41 44.12 23.26
N PRO A 606 19.27 45.10 24.16
CA PRO A 606 20.39 45.97 24.49
C PRO A 606 21.48 45.30 25.35
N MET A 607 21.30 44.06 25.81
CA MET A 607 22.12 43.48 26.89
C MET A 607 23.04 42.33 26.47
N LEU A 608 24.09 42.66 25.71
CA LEU A 608 25.40 42.02 25.91
C LEU A 608 26.51 43.06 26.18
N ASP A 609 26.15 44.33 26.37
CA ASP A 609 27.04 45.31 26.97
C ASP A 609 26.95 45.18 28.51
N PRO A 610 28.02 44.72 29.19
CA PRO A 610 28.03 44.60 30.66
C PRO A 610 27.92 45.95 31.39
N THR A 611 27.84 47.08 30.67
CA THR A 611 27.80 48.43 31.26
C THR A 611 26.41 49.05 31.37
N THR A 612 25.35 48.46 30.80
CA THR A 612 23.97 49.00 30.85
C THR A 612 22.95 47.97 31.35
N PRO A 613 22.66 47.90 32.67
CA PRO A 613 21.62 47.04 33.23
C PRO A 613 20.24 47.35 32.63
N SER A 614 19.49 46.31 32.22
CA SER A 614 18.08 46.42 31.83
C SER A 614 17.28 46.84 33.06
N THR A 615 16.38 47.80 32.86
CA THR A 615 15.45 48.28 33.89
C THR A 615 14.11 47.52 33.84
N SER A 616 13.99 46.54 32.94
CA SER A 616 12.79 45.74 32.68
C SER A 616 12.80 44.44 33.50
N ASN A 617 11.62 43.95 33.90
CA ASN A 617 11.44 42.61 34.50
C ASN A 617 10.57 41.70 33.60
N ASN A 618 10.81 41.72 32.28
CA ASN A 618 10.02 40.98 31.31
C ASN A 618 10.50 39.54 31.14
N GLN A 619 9.60 38.58 31.32
CA GLN A 619 9.82 37.18 30.96
C GLN A 619 9.06 36.87 29.67
N TYR A 620 9.72 36.19 28.74
CA TYR A 620 9.20 35.89 27.40
C TYR A 620 8.98 34.39 27.25
N ILE A 621 7.85 34.02 26.67
CA ILE A 621 7.54 32.62 26.33
C ILE A 621 7.02 32.52 24.89
N THR A 622 7.74 31.79 24.05
CA THR A 622 7.33 31.45 22.70
C THR A 622 6.53 30.16 22.73
N ILE A 623 5.22 30.25 22.48
CA ILE A 623 4.34 29.09 22.37
C ILE A 623 4.22 28.72 20.89
N VAL A 624 4.58 27.48 20.54
CA VAL A 624 4.57 26.95 19.17
C VAL A 624 3.49 25.87 19.07
N ASN A 625 2.48 26.13 18.26
CA ASN A 625 1.34 25.25 18.06
C ASN A 625 1.50 24.46 16.75
N MET A 626 2.05 23.25 16.85
CA MET A 626 2.14 22.31 15.71
C MET A 626 1.02 21.25 15.75
N THR A 627 -0.12 21.59 16.35
CA THR A 627 -1.32 20.75 16.37
C THR A 627 -2.32 21.25 15.32
N PRO A 628 -3.30 20.43 14.89
CA PRO A 628 -4.36 20.89 13.98
C PRO A 628 -5.41 21.77 14.70
N TYR A 629 -5.24 22.05 15.99
CA TYR A 629 -6.21 22.76 16.82
C TYR A 629 -5.73 24.17 17.13
N ARG A 630 -6.67 25.12 17.23
CA ARG A 630 -6.36 26.49 17.69
C ARG A 630 -6.15 26.51 19.19
N PHE A 631 -5.13 27.23 19.66
CA PHE A 631 -5.00 27.61 21.06
C PHE A 631 -5.65 28.98 21.25
N LYS A 632 -6.81 29.01 21.89
CA LYS A 632 -7.57 30.24 22.11
C LYS A 632 -7.31 30.77 23.51
N TYR A 633 -6.85 32.02 23.58
CA TYR A 633 -6.52 32.68 24.83
C TYR A 633 -7.79 33.14 25.55
N LEU A 634 -7.97 32.69 26.79
CA LEU A 634 -9.12 32.98 27.62
C LEU A 634 -8.86 34.22 28.46
N LYS A 635 -8.95 35.40 27.83
CA LYS A 635 -8.67 36.69 28.47
C LYS A 635 -9.44 36.89 29.78
N ASP A 636 -10.73 36.54 29.83
CA ASP A 636 -11.59 36.75 31.00
C ASP A 636 -11.33 35.75 32.15
N GLN A 637 -10.58 34.67 31.87
CA GLN A 637 -10.17 33.68 32.88
C GLN A 637 -8.70 33.86 33.30
N SER A 638 -7.97 34.73 32.60
CA SER A 638 -6.55 34.99 32.84
C SER A 638 -6.37 36.18 33.76
N ASN A 639 -5.42 36.07 34.70
CA ASN A 639 -5.22 37.08 35.73
C ASN A 639 -3.72 37.34 35.94
N PHE A 640 -3.35 38.61 36.03
CA PHE A 640 -1.98 39.07 36.26
C PHE A 640 -1.98 39.98 37.48
N TYR A 641 -1.99 39.38 38.66
CA TYR A 641 -2.01 40.12 39.92
C TYR A 641 -0.64 40.77 40.13
N GLN A 642 -0.63 42.11 40.23
CA GLN A 642 0.60 42.92 40.35
C GLN A 642 1.59 42.75 39.20
N MET A 643 1.12 42.26 38.04
CA MET A 643 1.92 41.98 36.84
C MET A 643 1.21 42.49 35.59
N ARG A 644 1.88 42.49 34.45
CA ARG A 644 1.25 42.67 33.13
C ARG A 644 1.53 41.48 32.23
N GLY A 645 0.58 41.11 31.39
CA GLY A 645 0.68 39.98 30.47
C GLY A 645 0.25 40.36 29.04
N ASP A 646 1.05 39.98 28.05
CA ASP A 646 0.73 40.08 26.62
C ASP A 646 0.58 38.68 26.00
N PHE A 647 -0.65 38.17 26.01
CA PHE A 647 -1.04 36.86 25.49
C PHE A 647 -2.11 37.00 24.40
N GLY A 648 -2.22 36.00 23.54
CA GLY A 648 -3.15 35.99 22.42
C GLY A 648 -3.34 34.59 21.84
N ASP A 649 -4.34 34.47 20.96
CA ASP A 649 -4.63 33.24 20.21
C ASP A 649 -3.45 32.80 19.34
N ILE A 650 -3.31 31.49 19.17
CA ILE A 650 -2.28 30.87 18.34
C ILE A 650 -2.93 29.83 17.43
N PRO A 651 -3.13 30.15 16.13
CA PRO A 651 -3.72 29.24 15.16
C PRO A 651 -2.89 27.95 14.97
N PRO A 652 -3.46 26.90 14.34
CA PRO A 652 -2.69 25.74 13.89
C PRO A 652 -1.48 26.14 13.04
N GLY A 653 -0.36 25.48 13.26
CA GLY A 653 0.89 25.72 12.50
C GLY A 653 1.57 27.06 12.78
N HIS A 654 1.16 27.80 13.82
CA HIS A 654 1.71 29.12 14.14
C HIS A 654 2.42 29.13 15.50
N SER A 655 3.22 30.16 15.73
CA SER A 655 3.85 30.42 17.02
C SER A 655 3.70 31.88 17.45
N ARG A 656 3.68 32.12 18.76
CA ARG A 656 3.62 33.47 19.34
C ARG A 656 4.56 33.62 20.53
N GLN A 657 5.38 34.67 20.52
CA GLN A 657 6.08 35.12 21.72
C GLN A 657 5.14 35.96 22.60
N CYS A 658 4.97 35.54 23.83
CA CYS A 658 4.13 36.17 24.85
C CYS A 658 5.01 36.74 25.94
N VAL A 659 4.52 37.76 26.66
CA VAL A 659 5.31 38.49 27.68
C VAL A 659 4.61 38.49 29.02
N MET A 660 5.38 38.35 30.09
CA MET A 660 4.99 38.51 31.48
C MET A 660 5.92 39.53 32.14
N GLU A 661 5.40 40.71 32.49
CA GLU A 661 6.16 41.80 33.12
C GLU A 661 5.90 41.82 34.63
N TYR A 662 6.96 41.63 35.43
CA TYR A 662 6.90 41.72 36.91
C TYR A 662 7.03 43.17 37.40
N ALA A 663 6.43 43.50 38.55
CA ALA A 663 6.40 44.87 39.08
C ALA A 663 7.80 45.45 39.40
N VAL A 664 8.03 46.70 38.99
CA VAL A 664 9.37 47.33 39.01
C VAL A 664 9.68 48.12 40.31
N SER A 665 8.73 48.48 41.17
CA SER A 665 9.05 49.05 42.51
C SER A 665 7.86 49.15 43.48
N GLY A 666 8.12 49.02 44.80
CA GLY A 666 7.25 49.51 45.88
C GLY A 666 6.35 48.49 46.59
N THR A 667 6.20 47.26 46.07
CA THR A 667 5.43 46.17 46.68
C THR A 667 6.32 44.95 46.95
N SER A 668 6.01 44.19 48.00
CA SER A 668 6.73 42.95 48.32
C SER A 668 6.49 41.94 47.18
N ARG A 669 7.55 41.51 46.48
CA ARG A 669 7.44 40.55 45.35
C ARG A 669 7.10 39.12 45.77
N VAL A 670 6.88 38.89 47.07
CA VAL A 670 6.68 37.56 47.67
C VAL A 670 5.43 36.86 47.10
N ASP A 671 4.47 37.60 46.54
CA ASP A 671 3.20 37.05 46.05
C ASP A 671 2.78 37.46 44.62
N ASP A 672 3.69 38.02 43.80
CA ASP A 672 3.45 38.29 42.37
C ASP A 672 3.04 36.99 41.64
N LYS A 673 1.86 37.00 40.99
CA LYS A 673 1.29 35.83 40.32
C LYS A 673 0.56 36.21 39.02
N GLY A 674 0.95 35.54 37.93
CA GLY A 674 0.27 35.62 36.63
C GLY A 674 -0.20 34.25 36.16
N GLU A 675 -1.33 34.19 35.46
CA GLU A 675 -1.87 33.00 34.81
C GLU A 675 -2.55 33.37 33.49
N ALA A 676 -2.06 32.79 32.38
CA ALA A 676 -2.67 32.87 31.06
C ALA A 676 -3.28 31.52 30.69
N TYR A 677 -4.61 31.46 30.58
CA TYR A 677 -5.35 30.24 30.27
C TYR A 677 -5.64 30.10 28.77
N TYR A 678 -5.54 28.88 28.27
CA TYR A 678 -5.81 28.50 26.90
C TYR A 678 -6.81 27.33 26.82
N GLU A 679 -7.74 27.43 25.88
CA GLU A 679 -8.53 26.28 25.41
C GLU A 679 -8.00 25.79 24.06
N VAL A 680 -7.98 24.46 23.88
CA VAL A 680 -7.60 23.82 22.62
C VAL A 680 -8.87 23.54 21.83
N VAL A 681 -9.20 24.44 20.91
CA VAL A 681 -10.51 24.48 20.23
C VAL A 681 -10.75 23.19 19.44
N GLY A 682 -11.92 22.58 19.65
CA GLY A 682 -12.28 21.30 19.03
C GLY A 682 -11.91 20.07 19.84
N THR A 683 -11.29 20.25 21.01
CA THR A 683 -10.96 19.16 21.95
C THR A 683 -11.53 19.46 23.35
N SER A 684 -11.34 18.53 24.29
CA SER A 684 -11.64 18.76 25.71
C SER A 684 -10.47 19.41 26.49
N HIS A 685 -9.35 19.65 25.82
CA HIS A 685 -8.08 19.98 26.46
C HIS A 685 -7.92 21.47 26.78
N ARG A 686 -7.23 21.73 27.89
CA ARG A 686 -6.88 23.07 28.38
C ARG A 686 -5.47 23.08 28.93
N PHE A 687 -4.80 24.21 28.82
CA PHE A 687 -3.51 24.45 29.46
C PHE A 687 -3.38 25.90 29.92
N ASN A 688 -2.36 26.18 30.73
CA ASN A 688 -2.05 27.56 31.09
C ASN A 688 -0.54 27.78 31.26
N ILE A 689 -0.15 29.04 31.11
CA ILE A 689 1.19 29.53 31.42
C ILE A 689 1.09 30.35 32.71
N LYS A 690 1.96 30.09 33.68
CA LYS A 690 1.96 30.78 34.96
C LYS A 690 3.27 31.51 35.20
N ALA A 691 3.17 32.70 35.76
CA ALA A 691 4.27 33.46 36.34
C ALA A 691 4.21 33.32 37.87
N ARG A 692 5.33 33.00 38.52
CA ARG A 692 5.42 32.81 39.98
C ARG A 692 6.68 33.44 40.55
N THR A 693 6.64 33.74 41.84
CA THR A 693 7.83 34.12 42.62
C THR A 693 8.05 33.18 43.80
N HIS A 694 9.28 32.67 43.96
CA HIS A 694 9.68 31.80 45.06
C HIS A 694 10.80 32.47 45.86
N PHE A 695 10.46 33.18 46.94
CA PHE A 695 11.43 33.82 47.82
C PHE A 695 11.73 32.95 49.06
N PRO A 696 13.01 32.86 49.52
CA PRO A 696 14.21 33.56 49.04
C PRO A 696 15.13 32.70 48.14
N ASP A 697 14.61 32.10 47.06
CA ASP A 697 15.42 31.28 46.17
C ASP A 697 16.50 32.11 45.45
N LYS A 698 17.59 31.45 44.99
CA LYS A 698 18.69 32.13 44.27
C LYS A 698 18.21 32.83 43.01
N TYR A 699 17.33 32.15 42.28
CA TYR A 699 16.57 32.70 41.17
C TYR A 699 15.15 32.80 41.72
N ASN A 700 14.55 33.99 41.82
CA ASN A 700 13.26 34.14 42.50
C ASN A 700 12.07 34.13 41.54
N LEU A 701 12.30 34.37 40.24
CA LEU A 701 11.28 34.41 39.21
C LEU A 701 11.10 33.02 38.57
N ARG A 702 9.86 32.66 38.23
CA ARG A 702 9.50 31.35 37.69
C ARG A 702 8.53 31.49 36.53
N THR A 703 8.78 30.71 35.48
CA THR A 703 7.84 30.47 34.40
C THR A 703 7.37 29.03 34.44
N VAL A 704 6.07 28.80 34.54
CA VAL A 704 5.45 27.47 34.63
C VAL A 704 4.61 27.20 33.40
N VAL A 705 4.84 26.07 32.74
CA VAL A 705 3.96 25.55 31.69
C VAL A 705 3.15 24.41 32.29
N ASP A 706 1.84 24.58 32.41
CA ASP A 706 0.93 23.61 33.04
C ASP A 706 -0.05 23.04 32.00
N LEU A 707 0.22 21.81 31.58
CA LEU A 707 -0.62 20.99 30.71
C LEU A 707 -1.43 19.96 31.50
N SER A 708 -1.61 20.11 32.82
CA SER A 708 -2.34 19.14 33.63
C SER A 708 -3.80 19.04 33.24
N GLY A 709 -4.40 20.14 32.76
CA GLY A 709 -5.75 20.15 32.14
C GLY A 709 -5.82 19.40 30.80
N TRP A 710 -4.67 18.98 30.28
CA TRP A 710 -4.51 18.12 29.10
C TRP A 710 -4.03 16.70 29.51
N GLY A 711 -3.76 16.45 30.80
CA GLY A 711 -3.19 15.18 31.25
C GLY A 711 -1.71 14.99 30.90
N LEU A 712 -1.00 16.05 30.46
CA LEU A 712 0.40 16.00 30.02
C LEU A 712 1.39 16.54 31.09
N GLY A 713 0.90 16.79 32.30
CA GLY A 713 1.69 17.26 33.44
C GLY A 713 2.09 18.74 33.35
N MET A 714 3.05 19.16 34.17
CA MET A 714 3.51 20.54 34.23
C MET A 714 5.01 20.62 34.46
N ARG A 715 5.62 21.74 34.06
CA ARG A 715 7.04 22.04 34.34
C ARG A 715 7.23 23.48 34.75
N GLU A 716 8.04 23.67 35.78
CA GLU A 716 8.50 24.96 36.26
C GLU A 716 9.95 25.21 35.81
N TYR A 717 10.21 26.41 35.32
CA TYR A 717 11.53 26.91 34.90
C TYR A 717 12.00 27.99 35.87
N GLU A 718 13.26 27.89 36.30
CA GLU A 718 13.95 28.96 37.02
C GLU A 718 14.35 30.04 36.02
N ASP A 719 13.98 31.30 36.29
CA ASP A 719 14.32 32.44 35.44
C ASP A 719 15.53 33.16 36.08
N PRO A 720 16.77 32.96 35.57
CA PRO A 720 17.98 33.37 36.28
C PRO A 720 18.32 34.86 36.19
N ASP A 721 17.60 35.61 35.37
CA ASP A 721 17.87 37.02 35.07
C ASP A 721 16.58 37.86 35.04
N THR A 722 16.71 39.18 35.01
CA THR A 722 15.54 40.09 34.96
C THR A 722 14.76 39.98 33.66
N GLU A 723 15.39 39.47 32.59
CA GLU A 723 14.72 39.10 31.35
C GLU A 723 15.21 37.74 30.83
N VAL A 724 14.30 36.80 30.63
CA VAL A 724 14.57 35.45 30.08
C VAL A 724 13.58 35.14 28.97
N SER A 725 14.00 34.38 27.96
CA SER A 725 13.11 33.87 26.92
C SER A 725 13.13 32.33 26.89
N LEU A 726 11.94 31.74 26.85
CA LEU A 726 11.68 30.30 26.84
C LEU A 726 10.85 29.91 25.62
N SER A 727 11.05 28.69 25.10
CA SER A 727 10.25 28.14 23.99
C SER A 727 9.50 26.89 24.44
N PHE A 728 8.18 26.89 24.26
CA PHE A 728 7.29 25.76 24.48
C PHE A 728 6.66 25.33 23.16
N VAL A 729 6.94 24.11 22.74
CA VAL A 729 6.35 23.49 21.55
C VAL A 729 5.52 22.28 21.95
N ILE A 730 4.42 22.11 21.22
CA ILE A 730 3.58 20.92 21.24
C ILE A 730 3.16 20.57 19.81
N THR A 731 3.15 19.27 19.51
CA THR A 731 2.72 18.69 18.22
C THR A 731 1.87 17.45 18.45
N GLY A 732 1.20 16.98 17.39
CA GLY A 732 0.36 15.79 17.42
C GLY A 732 -1.14 16.09 17.33
N SER A 733 -1.96 15.05 17.54
CA SER A 733 -3.43 15.14 17.45
C SER A 733 -4.10 14.02 18.27
N GLU A 734 -5.43 14.05 18.38
CA GLU A 734 -6.22 12.96 18.99
C GLU A 734 -5.92 11.58 18.37
N THR A 735 -5.56 11.55 17.08
CA THR A 735 -5.27 10.30 16.35
C THR A 735 -3.87 9.77 16.63
N TYR A 736 -2.88 10.66 16.73
CA TYR A 736 -1.46 10.30 16.77
C TYR A 736 -0.82 10.46 18.16
N GLY A 737 -1.58 10.91 19.15
CA GLY A 737 -1.06 11.32 20.45
C GLY A 737 -0.40 12.70 20.39
N TYR A 738 -0.06 13.25 21.56
CA TYR A 738 0.57 14.56 21.70
C TYR A 738 1.99 14.45 22.23
N HIS A 739 2.90 15.20 21.62
CA HIS A 739 4.30 15.31 22.03
C HIS A 739 4.64 16.75 22.33
N HIS A 740 5.33 16.99 23.43
CA HIS A 740 5.60 18.33 23.93
C HIS A 740 6.96 18.40 24.61
N SER A 741 7.41 19.63 24.81
CA SER A 741 8.75 19.94 25.31
C SER A 741 8.88 19.99 26.84
N LEU A 742 7.98 19.33 27.58
CA LEU A 742 8.01 19.32 29.05
C LEU A 742 8.41 17.96 29.64
N SER A 743 8.38 16.89 28.84
CA SER A 743 8.60 15.51 29.30
C SER A 743 10.09 15.19 29.43
N PHE A 744 10.62 15.31 30.64
CA PHE A 744 12.01 14.94 30.97
C PHE A 744 12.13 13.83 32.03
N GLU A 745 11.01 13.35 32.59
CA GLU A 745 11.06 12.44 33.74
C GLU A 745 10.88 10.96 33.38
N ASN A 746 10.27 10.64 32.22
CA ASN A 746 10.27 9.28 31.66
C ASN A 746 11.36 9.12 30.60
N THR A 747 12.62 9.09 31.06
CA THR A 747 13.81 8.95 30.22
C THR A 747 14.04 7.51 29.70
N GLN A 748 12.96 6.77 29.49
CA GLN A 748 12.93 5.45 28.82
C GLN A 748 12.26 5.53 27.44
N ASP A 749 11.65 6.65 27.09
CA ASP A 749 10.90 6.75 25.85
C ASP A 749 11.85 7.21 24.73
N ALA A 750 12.28 6.26 23.91
CA ALA A 750 12.82 6.52 22.58
C ALA A 750 11.75 7.27 21.77
N TRP A 751 11.71 8.60 21.92
CA TRP A 751 10.60 9.43 21.45
C TRP A 751 10.48 9.43 19.92
N MET A 752 11.58 9.46 19.18
CA MET A 752 11.55 9.31 17.72
C MET A 752 10.98 7.94 17.37
N ARG A 753 11.40 6.90 18.10
CA ARG A 753 10.85 5.54 17.90
C ARG A 753 9.35 5.47 18.23
N SER A 754 8.88 6.21 19.23
CA SER A 754 7.46 6.26 19.61
C SER A 754 6.58 6.89 18.52
N ILE A 755 7.15 7.77 17.70
CA ILE A 755 6.48 8.42 16.56
C ILE A 755 6.98 7.89 15.21
N TYR A 756 7.62 6.71 15.19
CA TYR A 756 8.25 6.15 13.99
C TYR A 756 7.29 6.13 12.80
N ASP A 757 6.04 5.71 12.99
CA ASP A 757 5.05 5.69 11.90
C ASP A 757 4.74 7.09 11.33
N SER A 758 4.88 8.14 12.13
CA SER A 758 4.65 9.53 11.73
C SER A 758 5.86 10.16 11.04
N ILE A 759 7.09 9.82 11.45
CA ILE A 759 8.32 10.45 10.95
C ILE A 759 9.12 9.61 9.96
N ARG A 760 8.94 8.28 9.90
CA ARG A 760 9.76 7.39 9.06
C ARG A 760 9.73 7.75 7.58
N ASN A 761 8.60 8.27 7.11
CA ASN A 761 8.38 8.67 5.72
C ASN A 761 8.64 10.17 5.50
N ARG A 762 9.10 10.88 6.53
CA ARG A 762 9.51 12.28 6.46
C ARG A 762 11.00 12.34 6.14
N ARG A 763 11.41 13.27 5.29
CA ARG A 763 12.84 13.54 5.08
C ARG A 763 13.39 14.20 6.33
N VAL A 764 14.69 14.06 6.59
CA VAL A 764 15.32 14.66 7.77
C VAL A 764 15.09 16.18 7.85
N LYS A 765 15.05 16.88 6.70
CA LYS A 765 14.68 18.31 6.62
C LYS A 765 13.22 18.64 6.93
N ASP A 766 12.33 17.64 6.93
CA ASP A 766 10.92 17.79 7.28
C ASP A 766 10.71 17.66 8.80
N VAL A 767 11.75 17.27 9.55
CA VAL A 767 11.71 17.10 10.99
C VAL A 767 12.45 18.26 11.66
N VAL A 768 11.78 18.90 12.62
CA VAL A 768 12.42 19.89 13.50
C VAL A 768 13.04 19.16 14.68
N MET A 769 14.37 19.20 14.79
CA MET A 769 15.08 18.46 15.82
C MET A 769 15.31 19.34 17.05
N PRO A 770 14.98 18.85 18.27
CA PRO A 770 15.39 19.52 19.47
C PRO A 770 16.91 19.43 19.67
N GLY A 771 17.57 20.59 19.77
CA GLY A 771 19.02 20.69 19.91
C GLY A 771 19.48 21.44 21.16
N THR A 772 20.69 21.10 21.62
CA THR A 772 21.43 21.82 22.66
C THR A 772 22.65 22.49 22.03
N HIS A 773 22.74 23.83 22.07
CA HIS A 773 24.00 24.55 21.79
C HIS A 773 24.83 24.69 23.08
N ASP A 774 26.15 24.86 22.98
CA ASP A 774 27.09 25.08 24.09
C ASP A 774 27.37 23.92 25.07
N SER A 775 27.39 22.68 24.57
CA SER A 775 28.08 21.59 25.26
C SER A 775 29.61 21.73 25.11
N GLY A 776 30.18 22.81 25.65
CA GLY A 776 31.56 23.23 25.43
C GLY A 776 32.58 22.09 25.60
N MET A 777 33.13 21.60 24.48
CA MET A 777 34.28 20.72 24.50
C MET A 777 35.55 21.56 24.52
N SER A 778 36.27 21.55 25.63
CA SER A 778 37.52 22.30 25.73
C SER A 778 38.76 21.49 25.33
N LYS A 779 38.70 20.14 25.30
CA LYS A 779 39.82 19.23 24.89
C LYS A 779 39.29 17.87 24.41
N ILE A 780 39.94 17.27 23.40
CA ILE A 780 39.65 15.93 22.82
C ILE A 780 39.57 14.81 23.89
N GLY A 781 40.28 14.96 25.02
CA GLY A 781 40.24 14.00 26.15
C GLY A 781 39.07 14.13 27.13
N LYS A 782 38.21 15.16 27.00
CA LYS A 782 37.01 15.35 27.85
C LYS A 782 35.70 14.95 27.16
N PHE A 783 35.74 14.52 25.90
CA PHE A 783 34.58 13.98 25.20
C PHE A 783 34.14 12.66 25.82
N LYS A 784 32.92 12.62 26.37
CA LYS A 784 32.34 11.43 26.97
C LYS A 784 31.52 10.64 25.94
N TRP A 785 32.20 10.00 24.99
CA TRP A 785 31.56 9.09 24.02
C TRP A 785 30.74 7.98 24.69
N GLN A 786 31.04 7.64 25.95
CA GLN A 786 30.26 6.69 26.74
C GLN A 786 28.81 7.17 26.97
N ASP A 787 28.57 8.47 27.05
CA ASP A 787 27.22 9.02 27.25
C ASP A 787 26.38 8.87 25.98
N VAL A 788 26.99 9.04 24.80
CA VAL A 788 26.35 8.76 23.50
C VAL A 788 25.98 7.27 23.40
N ASN A 789 26.92 6.39 23.74
CA ASN A 789 26.68 4.94 23.71
C ASN A 789 25.61 4.51 24.70
N LYS A 790 25.63 5.08 25.92
CA LYS A 790 24.62 4.84 26.94
C LYS A 790 23.24 5.25 26.43
N PHE A 791 23.11 6.42 25.81
CA PHE A 791 21.85 6.84 25.21
C PHE A 791 21.39 5.88 24.11
N THR A 792 22.26 5.49 23.18
CA THR A 792 21.88 4.55 22.10
C THR A 792 21.55 3.15 22.61
N ASP A 793 22.15 2.72 23.74
CA ASP A 793 21.83 1.45 24.40
C ASP A 793 20.48 1.51 25.14
N GLU A 794 20.13 2.67 25.73
CA GLU A 794 18.88 2.89 26.48
C GLU A 794 17.69 3.29 25.59
N SER A 795 17.95 3.84 24.41
CA SER A 795 16.94 4.39 23.48
C SER A 795 17.14 3.85 22.04
N PRO A 796 16.87 2.56 21.80
CA PRO A 796 17.06 1.96 20.47
C PRO A 796 16.08 2.54 19.45
N GLY A 797 16.59 2.81 18.24
CA GLY A 797 15.81 3.35 17.12
C GLY A 797 15.88 4.88 17.00
N GLU A 798 16.57 5.56 17.92
CA GLU A 798 16.83 7.00 17.88
C GLU A 798 17.95 7.36 16.88
N VAL A 799 17.85 8.54 16.27
CA VAL A 799 18.88 9.08 15.38
C VAL A 799 19.57 10.24 16.07
N ILE A 800 20.89 10.15 16.24
CA ILE A 800 21.69 11.23 16.85
C ILE A 800 22.47 11.93 15.75
N PHE A 801 22.24 13.23 15.58
CA PHE A 801 23.07 14.09 14.74
C PHE A 801 24.18 14.70 15.62
N LEU A 802 25.36 14.08 15.64
CA LEU A 802 26.51 14.56 16.42
C LEU A 802 27.38 15.47 15.54
N TRP A 803 27.22 16.77 15.74
CA TRP A 803 27.94 17.79 15.00
C TRP A 803 29.10 18.36 15.80
N LEU A 804 30.33 18.28 15.27
CA LEU A 804 31.55 18.78 15.89
C LEU A 804 32.07 19.97 15.08
N LYS A 805 31.98 21.16 15.66
CA LYS A 805 32.32 22.44 15.02
C LYS A 805 33.63 23.03 15.57
N ASP A 806 34.25 23.91 14.78
CA ASP A 806 35.43 24.71 15.12
C ASP A 806 36.61 23.82 15.56
N LEU A 807 36.87 22.75 14.81
CA LEU A 807 38.01 21.86 15.03
C LEU A 807 39.33 22.62 14.86
N VAL A 808 39.92 23.08 15.97
CA VAL A 808 41.19 23.81 16.00
C VAL A 808 42.12 23.29 17.10
N ALA A 809 43.41 23.23 16.81
CA ALA A 809 44.45 23.05 17.82
C ALA A 809 44.86 24.43 18.38
N PHE A 810 44.81 24.57 19.71
CA PHE A 810 45.18 25.80 20.42
C PHE A 810 46.61 25.74 20.93
N GLU A 811 47.44 26.69 20.52
CA GLU A 811 48.77 26.90 21.12
C GLU A 811 48.70 27.86 22.33
N PRO A 812 49.53 27.66 23.37
CA PRO A 812 49.54 28.54 24.55
C PRO A 812 49.85 30.01 24.19
N PHE A 813 49.12 30.94 24.84
CA PHE A 813 49.17 32.39 24.59
C PHE A 813 50.56 33.04 24.75
N GLU A 814 51.54 32.38 25.37
CA GLU A 814 52.90 32.91 25.59
C GLU A 814 53.72 33.09 24.29
N LYS A 815 53.22 32.63 23.14
CA LYS A 815 53.85 32.80 21.80
C LYS A 815 53.05 33.64 20.80
N GLY A 816 52.04 34.39 21.25
CA GLY A 816 51.17 35.16 20.35
C GLY A 816 50.21 34.29 19.52
N GLY A 817 49.83 33.12 20.04
CA GLY A 817 49.12 32.08 19.29
C GLY A 817 47.65 32.39 18.97
N GLY A 818 47.27 32.11 17.72
CA GLY A 818 45.89 31.84 17.27
C GLY A 818 45.67 30.33 17.05
N GLY A 819 44.43 29.91 16.83
CA GLY A 819 44.11 28.51 16.52
C GLY A 819 44.66 28.09 15.16
N ARG A 820 45.15 26.84 15.04
CA ARG A 820 45.59 26.23 13.78
C ARG A 820 44.74 25.01 13.43
N PRO A 821 44.68 24.60 12.14
CA PRO A 821 44.11 23.31 11.74
C PRO A 821 44.75 22.13 12.47
N LEU A 822 43.97 21.06 12.68
CA LEU A 822 44.48 19.81 13.25
C LEU A 822 45.52 19.18 12.32
N ASP A 823 46.61 18.67 12.89
CA ASP A 823 47.59 17.89 12.14
C ASP A 823 47.15 16.41 11.97
N GLN A 824 47.95 15.61 11.25
CA GLN A 824 47.67 14.19 11.01
C GLN A 824 47.46 13.41 12.31
N LYS A 825 48.31 13.63 13.31
CA LYS A 825 48.28 12.88 14.57
C LYS A 825 47.06 13.26 15.39
N GLU A 826 46.77 14.56 15.49
CA GLU A 826 45.60 15.08 16.20
C GLU A 826 44.30 14.60 15.56
N THR A 827 44.27 14.50 14.22
CA THR A 827 43.12 13.99 13.47
C THR A 827 42.92 12.48 13.67
N GLU A 828 44.01 11.70 13.66
CA GLU A 828 43.97 10.27 14.00
C GLU A 828 43.49 10.02 15.43
N GLU A 829 43.93 10.83 16.40
CA GLU A 829 43.45 10.77 17.78
C GLU A 829 41.96 11.09 17.88
N LEU A 830 41.48 12.10 17.15
CA LEU A 830 40.06 12.44 17.05
C LEU A 830 39.25 11.26 16.48
N PHE A 831 39.67 10.69 15.34
CA PHE A 831 38.98 9.55 14.73
C PHE A 831 39.00 8.31 15.64
N ALA A 832 40.10 8.05 16.36
CA ALA A 832 40.16 6.95 17.32
C ALA A 832 39.17 7.14 18.50
N VAL A 833 38.91 8.37 18.91
CA VAL A 833 37.90 8.68 19.93
C VAL A 833 36.48 8.51 19.37
N LEU A 834 36.20 9.05 18.18
CA LEU A 834 34.89 8.92 17.51
C LEU A 834 34.58 7.48 17.11
N GLY A 835 35.61 6.69 16.80
CA GLY A 835 35.57 5.27 16.51
C GLY A 835 35.00 4.40 17.65
N LYS A 836 34.96 4.92 18.88
CA LYS A 836 34.38 4.24 20.06
C LYS A 836 32.86 4.37 20.17
N ILE A 837 32.24 5.24 19.36
CA ILE A 837 30.78 5.40 19.32
C ILE A 837 30.14 4.14 18.71
N LYS A 838 29.09 3.59 19.33
CA LYS A 838 28.33 2.46 18.75
C LYS A 838 27.32 2.96 17.72
N ASN A 839 26.83 2.06 16.88
CA ASN A 839 25.73 2.33 15.95
C ASN A 839 25.96 3.56 15.05
N ARG A 840 27.21 3.87 14.64
CA ARG A 840 27.45 4.96 13.70
C ARG A 840 26.71 4.70 12.37
N CYS A 841 26.23 5.76 11.72
CA CYS A 841 25.58 5.65 10.42
C CYS A 841 26.63 5.34 9.32
N SER A 842 27.19 4.13 9.28
CA SER A 842 28.25 3.76 8.33
C SER A 842 27.69 3.38 6.95
N GLY A 843 28.51 3.49 5.90
CA GLY A 843 28.18 2.98 4.55
C GLY A 843 27.29 3.91 3.72
N LEU A 844 27.12 5.17 4.12
CA LEU A 844 26.33 6.17 3.39
C LEU A 844 27.13 6.91 2.29
N ASP A 845 28.18 6.31 1.77
CA ASP A 845 29.12 6.97 0.85
C ASP A 845 28.64 6.89 -0.61
N VAL A 846 28.08 7.99 -1.12
CA VAL A 846 27.67 8.16 -2.53
C VAL A 846 28.67 9.11 -3.22
N PRO A 847 29.13 8.87 -4.47
CA PRO A 847 30.17 9.69 -5.12
C PRO A 847 29.88 11.20 -5.15
N LYS A 848 30.95 12.01 -5.11
CA LYS A 848 30.90 13.47 -5.16
C LYS A 848 30.15 13.94 -6.42
N GLY A 849 29.06 14.70 -6.24
CA GLY A 849 28.23 15.21 -7.35
C GLY A 849 26.99 14.37 -7.69
N VAL A 850 26.75 13.25 -6.99
CA VAL A 850 25.58 12.39 -7.19
C VAL A 850 24.69 12.40 -5.95
N GLY A 851 23.46 12.90 -6.10
CA GLY A 851 22.28 12.50 -5.32
C GLY A 851 22.29 12.72 -3.80
N THR A 852 21.69 13.84 -3.39
CA THR A 852 21.01 14.11 -2.11
C THR A 852 21.84 14.18 -0.84
N GLN A 853 21.64 15.26 -0.10
CA GLN A 853 22.27 15.48 1.18
C GLN A 853 21.51 14.68 2.25
N PHE A 854 22.10 14.43 3.41
CA PHE A 854 21.47 13.65 4.48
C PHE A 854 20.12 14.22 4.90
N GLN A 855 19.90 15.54 4.77
CA GLN A 855 18.61 16.13 5.07
C GLN A 855 17.50 15.76 4.05
N ASP A 856 17.86 15.30 2.86
CA ASP A 856 16.91 14.85 1.84
C ASP A 856 16.51 13.37 2.00
N ARG A 857 17.23 12.63 2.85
CA ARG A 857 16.96 11.21 3.13
C ARG A 857 15.86 11.06 4.16
N LEU A 858 15.15 9.94 4.13
CA LEU A 858 14.10 9.66 5.11
C LEU A 858 14.66 9.42 6.50
N MET A 859 13.92 9.88 7.52
CA MET A 859 14.25 9.58 8.90
C MET A 859 14.24 8.07 9.17
N GLY A 860 13.32 7.33 8.55
CA GLY A 860 13.24 5.87 8.67
C GLY A 860 14.51 5.14 8.24
N GLU A 861 15.20 5.65 7.20
CA GLU A 861 16.47 5.06 6.74
C GLU A 861 17.55 5.07 7.82
N PHE A 862 17.62 6.12 8.63
CA PHE A 862 18.56 6.23 9.74
C PHE A 862 18.10 5.46 10.98
N MET A 863 16.79 5.51 11.27
CA MET A 863 16.18 4.79 12.42
C MET A 863 16.29 3.26 12.27
N ASP A 864 16.23 2.75 11.05
CA ASP A 864 16.29 1.31 10.76
C ASP A 864 17.73 0.77 10.62
N MET A 865 18.73 1.63 10.60
CA MET A 865 20.14 1.21 10.59
C MET A 865 20.49 0.43 11.86
N ASN A 866 21.60 -0.32 11.78
CA ASN A 866 22.11 -1.13 12.89
C ASN A 866 21.04 -2.11 13.45
N GLY A 867 20.24 -2.69 12.55
CA GLY A 867 19.19 -3.65 12.89
C GLY A 867 17.98 -3.03 13.59
N GLY A 868 17.62 -1.79 13.27
CA GLY A 868 16.55 -1.05 13.95
C GLY A 868 16.96 -0.38 15.25
N SER A 869 18.26 -0.33 15.54
CA SER A 869 18.80 0.33 16.74
C SER A 869 19.01 1.84 16.55
N GLY A 870 18.65 2.39 15.39
CA GLY A 870 18.94 3.76 15.03
C GLY A 870 20.43 3.96 14.70
N CYS A 871 20.84 5.21 14.47
CA CYS A 871 22.25 5.48 14.23
C CYS A 871 22.74 6.86 14.68
N VAL A 872 24.05 6.95 14.90
CA VAL A 872 24.77 8.19 15.22
C VAL A 872 25.46 8.72 13.96
N LEU A 873 24.97 9.86 13.47
CA LEU A 873 25.53 10.56 12.33
C LEU A 873 26.57 11.56 12.82
N VAL A 874 27.85 11.25 12.63
CA VAL A 874 28.97 12.10 13.08
C VAL A 874 29.37 13.03 11.94
N ILE A 875 29.24 14.35 12.15
CA ILE A 875 29.53 15.38 11.15
C ILE A 875 30.59 16.33 11.70
N LEU A 876 31.66 16.53 10.93
CA LEU A 876 32.81 17.37 11.28
C LEU A 876 32.78 18.68 10.48
N GLU A 877 32.86 19.80 11.19
CA GLU A 877 32.96 21.17 10.67
C GLU A 877 34.25 21.82 11.20
N GLY A 878 35.18 22.15 10.29
CA GLY A 878 36.49 22.71 10.63
C GLY A 878 37.55 22.41 9.56
N GLU A 879 38.76 22.90 9.79
CA GLU A 879 39.92 22.73 8.90
C GLU A 879 40.92 21.71 9.48
N VAL A 880 41.46 20.87 8.61
CA VAL A 880 42.61 19.99 8.89
C VAL A 880 43.78 20.41 7.98
N ALA A 881 45.00 20.08 8.37
CA ALA A 881 46.18 20.39 7.56
C ALA A 881 46.12 19.72 6.16
N ASP A 882 46.78 20.33 5.18
CA ASP A 882 46.81 19.81 3.81
C ASP A 882 47.31 18.35 3.76
N GLY A 883 46.56 17.49 3.06
CA GLY A 883 46.87 16.06 2.92
C GLY A 883 46.39 15.17 4.07
N VAL A 884 45.80 15.75 5.12
CA VAL A 884 45.19 15.00 6.23
C VAL A 884 43.73 14.64 5.88
N PRO A 885 43.26 13.40 6.12
CA PRO A 885 41.86 13.04 5.90
C PRO A 885 40.93 13.81 6.83
N ASP A 886 39.91 14.46 6.27
CA ASP A 886 38.93 15.28 7.00
C ASP A 886 37.64 14.51 7.36
N SER A 887 37.52 13.24 6.94
CA SER A 887 36.35 12.39 7.13
C SER A 887 36.70 10.90 6.94
N LEU A 888 35.86 10.00 7.48
CA LEU A 888 35.92 8.55 7.27
C LEU A 888 34.51 8.01 6.96
N PRO A 889 33.96 8.21 5.74
CA PRO A 889 32.58 7.87 5.41
C PRO A 889 32.22 6.39 5.58
N LYS A 890 33.18 5.50 5.33
CA LYS A 890 33.02 4.05 5.54
C LYS A 890 32.84 3.68 7.01
N GLU A 891 33.39 4.51 7.91
CA GLU A 891 33.30 4.33 9.36
C GLU A 891 32.18 5.16 9.99
N GLY A 892 31.40 5.89 9.18
CA GLY A 892 30.28 6.73 9.63
C GLY A 892 30.69 8.10 10.16
N ILE A 893 31.84 8.64 9.71
CA ILE A 893 32.33 9.98 10.05
C ILE A 893 32.35 10.83 8.77
N TYR A 894 31.60 11.93 8.76
CA TYR A 894 31.31 12.73 7.57
C TYR A 894 31.78 14.18 7.73
N ARG A 895 32.00 14.87 6.60
CA ARG A 895 32.30 16.30 6.57
C ARG A 895 31.05 17.15 6.32
N ASP A 896 30.95 18.26 7.03
CA ASP A 896 29.96 19.31 6.84
C ASP A 896 29.97 19.91 5.40
N ASN A 897 28.85 20.53 5.00
CA ASN A 897 28.61 21.30 3.77
C ASN A 897 28.73 20.52 2.44
N VAL A 898 29.26 19.29 2.49
CA VAL A 898 29.27 18.32 1.41
C VAL A 898 28.12 17.33 1.53
N ARG A 899 27.75 16.97 2.77
CA ARG A 899 26.80 15.88 3.03
C ARG A 899 25.51 16.32 3.72
N MET A 900 25.47 17.46 4.38
CA MET A 900 24.26 17.96 5.03
C MET A 900 24.30 19.48 5.14
N TYR A 901 23.23 20.17 4.77
CA TYR A 901 23.06 21.58 5.16
C TYR A 901 22.24 21.67 6.44
N ARG A 902 22.69 22.56 7.30
CA ARG A 902 22.12 22.82 8.61
C ARG A 902 21.96 24.31 8.78
N PHE A 903 20.78 24.71 9.22
CA PHE A 903 20.56 26.06 9.70
C PHE A 903 20.83 26.09 11.21
N ASP A 904 22.01 26.60 11.58
CA ASP A 904 22.47 26.78 12.96
C ASP A 904 22.88 28.25 13.15
N HIS A 905 21.98 29.10 13.65
CA HIS A 905 22.28 30.50 13.94
C HIS A 905 22.96 30.65 15.30
N TRP A 906 24.29 30.79 15.26
CA TRP A 906 25.11 31.22 16.38
C TRP A 906 24.88 32.70 16.72
N PRO A 907 25.18 33.17 17.95
CA PRO A 907 25.44 34.59 18.28
C PRO A 907 26.65 35.20 17.55
N THR A 908 26.88 34.88 16.28
CA THR A 908 27.85 35.57 15.41
C THR A 908 27.23 36.74 14.64
N ALA A 909 25.90 36.86 14.64
CA ALA A 909 25.28 38.15 14.33
C ALA A 909 25.73 39.12 15.43
N SER A 910 26.24 40.29 15.05
CA SER A 910 26.73 41.33 15.97
C SER A 910 25.66 41.84 16.97
N ILE A 911 24.44 41.30 16.91
CA ILE A 911 23.30 41.64 17.74
C ILE A 911 22.48 40.35 17.99
N PRO A 912 22.45 39.79 19.21
CA PRO A 912 21.66 38.61 19.55
C PRO A 912 20.14 38.80 19.35
N ASP A 913 19.68 40.06 19.29
CA ASP A 913 18.31 40.45 18.89
C ASP A 913 17.86 39.79 17.58
N THR A 914 18.79 39.71 16.62
CA THR A 914 18.50 39.15 15.30
C THR A 914 18.17 37.67 15.37
N ILE A 915 18.64 36.93 16.37
CA ILE A 915 18.57 35.47 16.42
C ILE A 915 17.23 35.04 16.97
N ILE A 916 16.81 35.61 18.09
CA ILE A 916 15.52 35.27 18.72
C ILE A 916 14.36 35.68 17.81
N LYS A 917 14.43 36.88 17.21
CA LYS A 917 13.42 37.34 16.23
C LYS A 917 13.39 36.45 14.99
N LYS A 918 14.55 35.99 14.50
CA LYS A 918 14.61 35.05 13.36
C LYS A 918 14.08 33.68 13.73
N THR A 919 14.52 33.06 14.83
CA THR A 919 14.03 31.74 15.24
C THR A 919 12.51 31.75 15.46
N ALA A 920 11.96 32.80 16.07
CA ALA A 920 10.51 32.95 16.22
C ALA A 920 9.79 33.19 14.88
N ALA A 921 10.34 34.03 13.99
CA ALA A 921 9.77 34.25 12.66
C ALA A 921 9.85 32.99 11.77
N GLU A 922 10.90 32.19 11.91
CA GLU A 922 11.13 30.97 11.12
C GLU A 922 10.26 29.81 11.61
N LEU A 923 10.02 29.71 12.93
CA LEU A 923 9.00 28.81 13.48
C LEU A 923 7.57 29.25 13.12
N ALA A 924 7.39 30.49 12.65
CA ALA A 924 6.11 31.04 12.23
C ALA A 924 5.91 31.03 10.70
N ASP A 925 6.94 30.70 9.89
CA ASP A 925 6.86 30.65 8.43
C ASP A 925 6.65 29.22 7.92
N PRO A 926 5.47 28.87 7.37
CA PRO A 926 5.20 27.56 6.78
C PRO A 926 6.03 27.28 5.52
N ALA A 927 6.62 28.30 4.89
CA ALA A 927 7.43 28.20 3.68
C ALA A 927 8.93 28.20 4.03
N ARG A 928 9.57 27.04 3.89
CA ARG A 928 10.98 26.86 4.26
C ARG A 928 11.92 27.77 3.44
N HIS A 929 12.91 28.31 4.14
CA HIS A 929 13.89 29.35 3.74
C HIS A 929 14.30 29.47 2.25
N LYS A 930 14.35 30.73 1.80
CA LYS A 930 15.15 31.21 0.65
C LYS A 930 16.31 32.05 1.15
N LYS A 931 17.56 31.57 1.04
CA LYS A 931 18.76 32.39 1.33
C LYS A 931 19.32 32.89 0.01
N ASN A 932 19.44 34.22 -0.16
CA ASN A 932 19.92 34.86 -1.39
C ASN A 932 19.15 34.45 -2.67
N GLY A 933 17.83 34.31 -2.59
CA GLY A 933 17.00 33.97 -3.75
C GLY A 933 17.15 32.53 -4.26
N THR A 934 17.93 31.68 -3.58
CA THR A 934 17.99 30.23 -3.81
C THR A 934 17.36 29.51 -2.62
N GLU A 935 16.43 28.59 -2.90
CA GLU A 935 15.88 27.69 -1.88
C GLU A 935 16.98 26.78 -1.38
N LYS A 936 17.35 26.91 -0.11
CA LYS A 936 18.22 25.95 0.56
C LYS A 936 17.35 25.17 1.53
N GLN A 937 17.20 23.88 1.24
CA GLN A 937 16.45 22.95 2.05
C GLN A 937 17.38 22.40 3.15
N GLU A 938 17.38 23.02 4.33
CA GLU A 938 18.32 22.77 5.44
C GLU A 938 17.62 22.05 6.62
N LEU A 939 18.36 21.26 7.42
CA LEU A 939 17.86 20.78 8.71
C LEU A 939 17.79 21.97 9.69
N MET A 940 16.63 22.17 10.32
CA MET A 940 16.46 23.15 11.39
C MET A 940 16.73 22.52 12.75
N VAL A 941 17.67 23.11 13.49
CA VAL A 941 17.95 22.76 14.89
C VAL A 941 17.32 23.83 15.77
N ALA A 942 16.26 23.48 16.49
CA ALA A 942 15.60 24.40 17.41
C ALA A 942 16.30 24.37 18.78
N GLN A 943 16.62 25.53 19.34
CA GLN A 943 17.18 25.69 20.67
C GLN A 943 16.06 25.91 21.70
N TRP A 944 16.05 25.11 22.76
CA TRP A 944 14.93 25.07 23.72
C TRP A 944 15.21 25.81 25.04
N GLN A 945 16.46 26.22 25.26
CA GLN A 945 16.86 27.10 26.37
C GLN A 945 17.99 28.04 25.92
N LEU A 946 17.88 29.33 26.23
CA LEU A 946 18.98 30.28 26.08
C LEU A 946 20.02 30.03 27.19
N THR A 947 21.30 29.94 26.81
CA THR A 947 22.42 30.02 27.76
C THR A 947 22.47 31.46 28.29
N PRO A 948 22.59 31.69 29.61
CA PRO A 948 22.70 33.05 30.15
C PRO A 948 23.93 33.80 29.59
N PRO A 949 23.91 35.15 29.59
CA PRO A 949 24.92 35.97 28.95
C PRO A 949 26.35 35.71 29.45
N LEU A 950 27.30 35.71 28.51
CA LEU A 950 28.74 35.39 28.64
C LEU A 950 29.49 36.14 29.76
N ALA A 951 28.97 37.25 30.27
CA ALA A 951 29.71 38.13 31.18
C ALA A 951 29.50 37.83 32.68
N ALA A 952 28.46 37.07 33.08
CA ALA A 952 28.08 36.93 34.49
C ALA A 952 28.63 35.66 35.19
N THR A 953 29.28 34.74 34.47
CA THR A 953 29.81 33.51 35.09
C THR A 953 31.32 33.40 34.86
N SER A 954 32.09 33.82 35.87
CA SER A 954 33.54 33.57 35.94
C SER A 954 33.90 32.09 36.15
N ASP A 955 32.93 31.17 36.09
CA ASP A 955 33.09 29.75 36.36
C ASP A 955 32.67 28.86 35.18
N TRP A 956 33.28 29.12 34.01
CA TRP A 956 33.24 28.21 32.85
C TRP A 956 33.83 26.81 33.14
N ARG A 957 34.41 26.58 34.33
CA ARG A 957 35.09 25.33 34.70
C ARG A 957 34.18 24.26 35.28
N ARG A 958 32.89 24.55 35.52
CA ARG A 958 31.97 23.65 36.22
C ARG A 958 30.73 23.18 35.45
N SER A 959 30.60 23.48 34.16
CA SER A 959 29.54 22.88 33.33
C SER A 959 30.11 21.81 32.39
N PRO A 960 30.21 20.53 32.81
CA PRO A 960 30.22 19.44 31.84
C PRO A 960 28.79 19.37 31.27
N SER A 961 28.54 19.20 29.97
CA SER A 961 28.50 17.88 29.33
C SER A 961 27.84 18.00 27.93
N ILE A 962 28.16 17.09 27.01
CA ILE A 962 27.29 16.72 25.86
C ILE A 962 26.28 15.72 26.36
N LEU A 963 24.97 15.99 26.25
CA LEU A 963 23.91 15.12 26.77
C LEU A 963 22.66 15.26 25.89
N PRO A 964 22.26 14.25 25.11
CA PRO A 964 21.17 14.37 24.14
C PRO A 964 19.87 14.70 24.89
N THR A 965 19.41 15.95 24.76
CA THR A 965 18.07 16.47 25.14
C THR A 965 17.56 16.31 26.60
N GLN A 966 18.43 16.50 27.60
CA GLN A 966 18.13 16.69 29.05
C GLN A 966 17.69 15.47 29.90
N ARG A 967 18.62 14.55 30.20
CA ARG A 967 18.58 13.71 31.43
C ARG A 967 19.09 14.44 32.70
N PHE A 968 19.34 15.76 32.69
CA PHE A 968 20.39 16.36 33.55
C PHE A 968 20.10 17.66 34.35
N THR A 969 18.85 18.08 34.55
CA THR A 969 18.56 19.20 35.48
C THR A 969 17.72 18.83 36.71
N ARG A 970 17.35 17.56 36.91
CA ARG A 970 17.06 17.03 38.26
C ARG A 970 18.35 16.62 38.97
N ALA A 971 19.13 17.63 39.34
CA ALA A 971 19.97 17.60 40.53
C ALA A 971 20.05 19.04 41.05
N ALA A 972 18.95 19.51 41.65
CA ALA A 972 19.04 20.67 42.51
C ALA A 972 20.06 20.37 43.62
N SER A 973 21.05 21.25 43.73
CA SER A 973 21.90 21.52 44.90
C SER A 973 22.74 20.39 45.55
N LEU A 974 24.07 20.57 45.39
CA LEU A 974 25.16 20.46 46.40
C LEU A 974 25.65 19.07 46.86
N PRO A 975 26.95 18.91 47.22
CA PRO A 975 28.02 19.92 47.41
C PRO A 975 29.04 20.04 46.25
#